data_AF-A0A2D6UEJ7-F1
#
_entry.id   AF-A0A2D6UEJ7-F1
#
_cell.length_a   1.000
_cell.length_b   1.000
_cell.length_c   1.000
_cell.angle_alpha   90.00
_cell.angle_beta   90.00
_cell.angle_gamma   90.00
#
_symmetry.space_group_name_H-M   'P 1'
#
loop_
_entity.id
_entity.type
_entity.pdbx_description
1 polymer ?
#
loop_
_entity_poly.entity_id
_entity_poly.type
_entity_poly.pdbx_seq_one_letter_code
_entity_poly.pdbx_strand_id
1 'polypeptide(L)'
;MLEPLFDGFSEIEVLSLIAGVGKTHPKDLVKQTFAEVTGSSDDRSFGRWLAEGVFRKSEYEVISSRPDSALLSSISKTTFNFNKLSINSLDLRFVPSPHTWDGSYANNGWAQECPHPITKITWDNPILISYKLAEEVGGIIPDQWSMSSKEGVLGQNINQLVPRTNEFNRGREVAPIAKVSLPDGTFVEGPIHVQPGIADYTLILPLGHGRTKSGRIGTGSGFDYNPIRSSQTSSSIKGATLKLTSRTHKLANTQEHWSMEGRAIIREASAEEYYKNPDFTSKLGIESHSPNLFPKIKDTTTGEWREMTVAEKAKHGPRGNSAYHPPKTSEIENKSDRLDLLIPGRTSKDGLFDSDPSNDEISLKGHQQWGMAIDFNTCLGCSACVVACQSENNIPIVGKDQVLRGREMHWMRIDRYFASNDYREDNKPDKTKVSDDVQVNFQGVSCMQCEKAPCESVCPVNATVHDDQGLNTMAYNRCIGTRYCANNCPYKVRRFNFLDYNKRQTDHLYEGPLGPAGVNELHQMQKNPDVTLRMRGVMEKCTYCVQRIQEAKINHKSKNPGSGDVLVPDGTIKTACQMVCPTDAITFGDITDENSEVYKMKNSDRNYAVLGYLDIRPRTTYLSKIRNPNPLMPDAYDKPLGRKEYEARYGH
;
A
#
# COMPACT_ATOMS: atom_id res chain seq x y z
N MET A 1 -18.81 23.19 -0.48
CA MET A 1 -18.23 23.01 0.87
C MET A 1 -17.56 24.29 1.38
N LEU A 2 -16.96 25.10 0.50
CA LEU A 2 -16.34 26.39 0.85
C LEU A 2 -16.72 27.42 -0.23
N GLU A 3 -16.75 28.70 0.10
CA GLU A 3 -16.70 29.79 -0.90
C GLU A 3 -15.33 29.81 -1.61
N PRO A 4 -15.22 30.32 -2.85
CA PRO A 4 -13.94 30.40 -3.55
C PRO A 4 -12.88 31.15 -2.72
N LEU A 5 -11.71 30.54 -2.54
CA LEU A 5 -10.59 31.16 -1.81
C LEU A 5 -9.95 32.34 -2.54
N PHE A 6 -10.16 32.42 -3.86
CA PHE A 6 -9.62 33.43 -4.74
C PHE A 6 -10.73 33.90 -5.68
N ASP A 7 -10.55 35.10 -6.25
CA ASP A 7 -11.45 35.71 -7.24
C ASP A 7 -11.39 34.97 -8.59
N GLY A 8 -11.85 33.73 -8.60
CA GLY A 8 -11.92 32.86 -9.77
C GLY A 8 -13.36 32.66 -10.24
N PHE A 9 -13.51 32.44 -11.55
CA PHE A 9 -14.78 32.05 -12.16
C PHE A 9 -14.81 30.54 -12.34
N SER A 10 -15.95 29.92 -12.04
CA SER A 10 -16.25 28.55 -12.43
C SER A 10 -16.44 28.43 -13.94
N GLU A 11 -16.28 27.22 -14.48
CA GLU A 11 -16.46 26.97 -15.92
C GLU A 11 -17.86 27.39 -16.40
N ILE A 12 -18.89 27.12 -15.61
CA ILE A 12 -20.28 27.46 -15.94
C ILE A 12 -20.54 28.98 -15.93
N GLU A 13 -19.88 29.75 -15.06
CA GLU A 13 -19.92 31.22 -15.10
C GLU A 13 -19.34 31.74 -16.40
N VAL A 14 -18.13 31.27 -16.76
CA VAL A 14 -17.45 31.71 -17.99
C VAL A 14 -18.31 31.41 -19.21
N LEU A 15 -18.88 30.20 -19.30
CA LEU A 15 -19.76 29.82 -20.40
C LEU A 15 -21.04 30.67 -20.43
N SER A 16 -21.64 30.97 -19.29
CA SER A 16 -22.86 31.81 -19.23
C SER A 16 -22.61 33.25 -19.72
N LEU A 17 -21.45 33.81 -19.37
CA LEU A 17 -21.03 35.14 -19.81
C LEU A 17 -20.78 35.18 -21.32
N ILE A 18 -20.11 34.15 -21.87
CA ILE A 18 -19.88 34.02 -23.31
C ILE A 18 -21.20 33.86 -24.07
N ALA A 19 -22.16 33.11 -23.51
CA ALA A 19 -23.47 32.89 -24.10
C ALA A 19 -24.42 34.12 -23.98
N GLY A 20 -24.01 35.18 -23.27
CA GLY A 20 -24.84 36.38 -23.08
C GLY A 20 -26.08 36.16 -22.21
N VAL A 21 -26.04 35.16 -21.31
CA VAL A 21 -27.17 34.83 -20.43
C VAL A 21 -27.22 35.84 -19.27
N GLY A 22 -28.39 36.43 -19.00
CA GLY A 22 -28.56 37.45 -17.96
C GLY A 22 -28.40 36.95 -16.52
N LYS A 23 -28.43 35.63 -16.30
CA LYS A 23 -28.09 35.00 -15.01
C LYS A 23 -26.61 34.61 -15.02
N THR A 24 -25.85 35.14 -14.06
CA THR A 24 -24.42 34.88 -13.96
C THR A 24 -24.05 33.98 -12.79
N HIS A 25 -24.92 33.81 -11.79
CA HIS A 25 -24.58 33.06 -10.58
C HIS A 25 -24.68 31.52 -10.79
N PRO A 26 -23.62 30.73 -10.49
CA PRO A 26 -23.55 29.27 -10.73
C PRO A 26 -24.74 28.49 -10.20
N LYS A 27 -25.13 28.78 -8.96
CA LYS A 27 -26.23 28.08 -8.28
C LYS A 27 -27.55 28.25 -9.01
N ASP A 28 -27.81 29.42 -9.57
CA ASP A 28 -29.08 29.73 -10.22
C ASP A 28 -29.15 29.11 -11.60
N LEU A 29 -28.01 29.03 -12.30
CA LEU A 29 -27.86 28.28 -13.55
C LEU A 29 -28.13 26.78 -13.33
N VAL A 30 -27.50 26.16 -12.32
CA VAL A 30 -27.70 24.75 -11.99
C VAL A 30 -29.14 24.47 -11.56
N LYS A 31 -29.76 25.35 -10.75
CA LYS A 31 -31.17 25.24 -10.38
C LYS A 31 -32.11 25.31 -11.58
N GLN A 32 -31.80 26.16 -12.55
CA GLN A 32 -32.60 26.26 -13.77
C GLN A 32 -32.53 24.97 -14.58
N THR A 33 -31.33 24.44 -14.84
CA THR A 33 -31.18 23.16 -15.56
C THR A 33 -31.84 22.02 -14.79
N PHE A 34 -31.74 21.99 -13.45
CA PHE A 34 -32.44 21.01 -12.64
C PHE A 34 -33.97 21.09 -12.83
N ALA A 35 -34.55 22.29 -12.84
CA ALA A 35 -35.98 22.47 -13.07
C ALA A 35 -36.40 22.03 -14.48
N GLU A 36 -35.57 22.28 -15.50
CA GLU A 36 -35.81 21.85 -16.88
C GLU A 36 -35.76 20.32 -17.02
N VAL A 37 -34.78 19.66 -16.38
CA VAL A 37 -34.60 18.20 -16.45
C VAL A 37 -35.65 17.45 -15.63
N THR A 38 -36.00 17.97 -14.45
CA THR A 38 -36.89 17.25 -13.52
C THR A 38 -38.35 17.65 -13.63
N GLY A 39 -38.65 18.79 -14.27
CA GLY A 39 -39.97 19.41 -14.27
C GLY A 39 -40.36 20.03 -12.92
N SER A 40 -39.45 20.05 -11.94
CA SER A 40 -39.71 20.54 -10.58
C SER A 40 -38.80 21.72 -10.23
N SER A 41 -39.41 22.86 -9.93
CA SER A 41 -38.70 24.08 -9.51
C SER A 41 -38.70 24.28 -7.99
N ASP A 42 -39.10 23.27 -7.22
CA ASP A 42 -39.22 23.39 -5.76
C ASP A 42 -37.86 23.20 -5.07
N ASP A 43 -37.59 24.07 -4.09
CA ASP A 43 -36.33 24.04 -3.34
C ASP A 43 -36.15 22.75 -2.52
N ARG A 44 -37.24 22.07 -2.17
CA ARG A 44 -37.18 20.82 -1.40
C ARG A 44 -36.62 19.68 -2.24
N SER A 45 -37.08 19.50 -3.47
CA SER A 45 -36.53 18.49 -4.39
C SER A 45 -35.08 18.80 -4.75
N PHE A 46 -34.76 20.08 -4.99
CA PHE A 46 -33.37 20.48 -5.23
C PHE A 46 -32.47 20.19 -4.01
N GLY A 47 -32.93 20.54 -2.80
CA GLY A 47 -32.21 20.25 -1.57
C GLY A 47 -32.04 18.76 -1.30
N ARG A 48 -33.07 17.95 -1.60
CA ARG A 48 -32.99 16.48 -1.51
C ARG A 48 -31.98 15.91 -2.49
N TRP A 49 -31.97 16.37 -3.73
CA TRP A 49 -30.97 15.96 -4.72
C TRP A 49 -29.54 16.29 -4.26
N LEU A 50 -29.32 17.50 -3.73
CA LEU A 50 -28.02 17.87 -3.17
C LEU A 50 -27.60 17.00 -1.98
N ALA A 51 -28.56 16.58 -1.13
CA ALA A 51 -28.29 15.72 0.01
C ALA A 51 -27.99 14.26 -0.40
N GLU A 52 -28.70 13.74 -1.42
CA GLU A 52 -28.48 12.38 -1.94
C GLU A 52 -27.24 12.29 -2.84
N GLY A 53 -26.83 13.40 -3.49
CA GLY A 53 -25.65 13.50 -4.35
C GLY A 53 -25.78 12.84 -5.73
N VAL A 54 -26.86 12.09 -5.98
CA VAL A 54 -27.13 11.37 -7.23
C VAL A 54 -28.59 11.56 -7.63
N PHE A 55 -28.83 11.83 -8.92
CA PHE A 55 -30.20 11.84 -9.47
C PHE A 55 -30.54 10.47 -10.06
N ARG A 56 -31.30 9.64 -9.35
CA ARG A 56 -31.58 8.24 -9.75
C ARG A 56 -32.32 8.07 -11.08
N LYS A 57 -32.83 9.14 -11.69
CA LYS A 57 -33.52 9.10 -12.99
C LYS A 57 -32.68 9.63 -14.17
N SER A 58 -31.40 9.93 -13.96
CA SER A 58 -30.48 10.32 -15.05
C SER A 58 -29.77 9.13 -15.70
N GLU A 59 -30.30 7.93 -15.57
CA GLU A 59 -29.72 6.75 -16.22
C GLU A 59 -29.91 6.85 -17.74
N TYR A 60 -28.87 6.48 -18.51
CA TYR A 60 -28.98 6.43 -19.97
C TYR A 60 -29.93 5.30 -20.39
N GLU A 61 -30.75 5.55 -21.41
CA GLU A 61 -31.59 4.50 -21.98
C GLU A 61 -30.74 3.37 -22.57
N VAL A 62 -31.07 2.13 -22.20
CA VAL A 62 -30.37 0.94 -22.72
C VAL A 62 -30.82 0.68 -24.15
N ILE A 63 -29.92 0.90 -25.11
CA ILE A 63 -30.17 0.61 -26.53
C ILE A 63 -29.72 -0.82 -26.83
N SER A 64 -30.65 -1.67 -27.29
CA SER A 64 -30.30 -3.01 -27.78
C SER A 64 -29.78 -2.94 -29.23
N SER A 65 -28.47 -2.93 -29.42
CA SER A 65 -27.87 -2.91 -30.76
C SER A 65 -27.54 -4.33 -31.28
N ARG A 66 -28.14 -4.67 -32.43
CA ARG A 66 -27.69 -5.67 -33.42
C ARG A 66 -26.29 -5.37 -33.98
N PRO A 67 -25.22 -6.18 -33.87
CA PRO A 67 -24.11 -6.01 -34.80
C PRO A 67 -24.63 -6.17 -36.24
N ASP A 68 -24.37 -5.19 -37.10
CA ASP A 68 -24.75 -5.26 -38.51
C ASP A 68 -24.02 -6.43 -39.18
N SER A 69 -24.77 -7.35 -39.78
CA SER A 69 -24.23 -8.52 -40.46
C SER A 69 -23.32 -8.14 -41.62
N ALA A 70 -23.58 -7.01 -42.29
CA ALA A 70 -22.72 -6.47 -43.33
C ALA A 70 -21.36 -6.03 -42.74
N LEU A 71 -21.38 -5.32 -41.61
CA LEU A 71 -20.17 -4.90 -40.91
C LEU A 71 -19.35 -6.11 -40.42
N LEU A 72 -19.99 -7.10 -39.82
CA LEU A 72 -19.33 -8.35 -39.39
C LEU A 72 -18.65 -9.05 -40.58
N SER A 73 -19.32 -9.11 -41.73
CA SER A 73 -18.75 -9.71 -42.94
C SER A 73 -17.56 -8.92 -43.49
N SER A 74 -17.54 -7.59 -43.28
CA SER A 74 -16.41 -6.74 -43.68
C SER A 74 -15.21 -6.91 -42.73
N ILE A 75 -15.46 -7.01 -41.42
CA ILE A 75 -14.42 -7.26 -40.41
C ILE A 75 -13.84 -8.66 -40.61
N SER A 76 -14.66 -9.68 -40.86
CA SER A 76 -14.17 -11.05 -41.08
C SER A 76 -13.31 -11.20 -42.33
N LYS A 77 -13.50 -10.32 -43.32
CA LYS A 77 -12.69 -10.26 -44.55
C LYS A 77 -11.46 -9.36 -44.41
N THR A 78 -11.36 -8.59 -43.33
CA THR A 78 -10.22 -7.70 -43.09
C THR A 78 -9.01 -8.55 -42.76
N THR A 79 -7.96 -8.46 -43.59
CA THR A 79 -6.69 -9.08 -43.29
C THR A 79 -5.90 -8.17 -42.37
N PHE A 80 -5.67 -8.59 -41.13
CA PHE A 80 -4.83 -7.85 -40.20
C PHE A 80 -3.36 -8.05 -40.57
N ASN A 81 -2.69 -6.98 -40.99
CA ASN A 81 -1.25 -7.02 -41.24
C ASN A 81 -0.50 -6.72 -39.94
N PHE A 82 0.19 -7.72 -39.40
CA PHE A 82 0.97 -7.60 -38.17
C PHE A 82 2.44 -7.35 -38.52
N ASN A 83 2.92 -6.14 -38.23
CA ASN A 83 4.35 -5.86 -38.31
C ASN A 83 5.08 -6.67 -37.23
N LYS A 84 6.09 -7.42 -37.63
CA LYS A 84 6.96 -8.14 -36.69
C LYS A 84 7.78 -7.13 -35.89
N LEU A 85 7.66 -7.17 -34.57
CA LEU A 85 8.46 -6.33 -33.68
C LEU A 85 9.91 -6.82 -33.62
N SER A 86 10.84 -5.89 -33.46
CA SER A 86 12.28 -6.15 -33.29
C SER A 86 12.96 -4.96 -32.62
N ILE A 87 14.24 -5.08 -32.26
CA ILE A 87 15.05 -3.98 -31.72
C ILE A 87 15.04 -2.71 -32.60
N ASN A 88 14.87 -2.88 -33.92
CA ASN A 88 14.81 -1.77 -34.89
C ASN A 88 13.38 -1.30 -35.21
N SER A 89 12.36 -1.94 -34.63
CA SER A 89 10.96 -1.62 -34.86
C SER A 89 10.14 -1.99 -33.62
N LEU A 90 10.16 -1.10 -32.62
CA LEU A 90 9.50 -1.27 -31.33
C LEU A 90 8.03 -0.82 -31.37
N ASP A 91 7.21 -1.39 -30.49
CA ASP A 91 5.86 -0.89 -30.19
C ASP A 91 5.93 0.06 -29.01
N LEU A 92 5.49 1.30 -29.19
CA LEU A 92 5.50 2.34 -28.15
C LEU A 92 4.07 2.59 -27.69
N ARG A 93 3.84 2.54 -26.37
CA ARG A 93 2.56 2.78 -25.73
C ARG A 93 2.61 3.96 -24.79
N PHE A 94 1.63 4.85 -24.90
CA PHE A 94 1.41 5.91 -23.93
C PHE A 94 0.38 5.47 -22.92
N VAL A 95 0.68 5.65 -21.63
CA VAL A 95 -0.25 5.36 -20.54
C VAL A 95 -0.36 6.58 -19.63
N PRO A 96 -1.55 6.97 -19.17
CA PRO A 96 -1.65 7.97 -18.11
C PRO A 96 -0.88 7.49 -16.87
N SER A 97 -0.13 8.38 -16.22
CA SER A 97 0.49 8.01 -14.95
C SER A 97 -0.57 7.86 -13.87
N PRO A 98 -0.50 6.84 -12.99
CA PRO A 98 -1.41 6.74 -11.85
C PRO A 98 -1.25 7.91 -10.85
N HIS A 99 -0.15 8.66 -10.93
CA HIS A 99 0.13 9.80 -10.05
C HIS A 99 -0.56 11.06 -10.53
N THR A 100 -0.31 11.43 -11.79
CA THR A 100 -0.66 12.75 -12.31
C THR A 100 -1.65 12.69 -13.46
N TRP A 101 -2.07 11.49 -13.86
CA TRP A 101 -2.93 11.21 -15.01
C TRP A 101 -2.33 11.73 -16.32
N ASP A 102 -2.89 12.81 -16.85
CA ASP A 102 -2.43 13.55 -18.03
C ASP A 102 -1.54 14.75 -17.67
N GLY A 103 -1.28 14.96 -16.38
CA GLY A 103 -0.50 16.07 -15.85
C GLY A 103 -1.34 17.18 -15.24
N SER A 104 -2.67 17.08 -15.28
CA SER A 104 -3.59 17.97 -14.55
C SER A 104 -3.30 18.00 -13.04
N TYR A 105 -2.85 16.88 -12.46
CA TYR A 105 -2.51 16.77 -11.04
C TYR A 105 -1.01 16.85 -10.74
N ALA A 106 -0.18 17.32 -11.68
CA ALA A 106 1.28 17.34 -11.52
C ALA A 106 1.79 18.14 -10.31
N ASN A 107 1.01 19.12 -9.84
CA ASN A 107 1.36 19.94 -8.66
C ASN A 107 0.79 19.39 -7.34
N ASN A 108 0.34 18.13 -7.32
CA ASN A 108 -0.12 17.47 -6.10
C ASN A 108 1.01 16.65 -5.47
N GLY A 109 1.53 17.11 -4.32
CA GLY A 109 2.63 16.43 -3.63
C GLY A 109 2.30 15.05 -3.09
N TRP A 110 1.06 14.83 -2.64
CA TRP A 110 0.60 13.50 -2.20
C TRP A 110 0.62 12.50 -3.35
N ALA A 111 0.21 12.94 -4.55
CA ALA A 111 0.20 12.09 -5.72
C ALA A 111 1.62 11.82 -6.27
N GLN A 112 2.50 12.83 -6.24
CA GLN A 112 3.90 12.69 -6.67
C GLN A 112 4.73 11.76 -5.78
N GLU A 113 4.53 11.81 -4.46
CA GLU A 113 5.21 10.93 -3.50
C GLU A 113 4.55 9.54 -3.38
N CYS A 114 3.32 9.38 -3.87
CA CYS A 114 2.66 8.07 -3.85
C CYS A 114 3.49 7.08 -4.69
N PRO A 115 3.85 5.88 -4.20
CA PRO A 115 4.61 4.93 -4.99
C PRO A 115 3.77 4.35 -6.13
N HIS A 116 4.34 4.27 -7.34
CA HIS A 116 3.64 3.66 -8.47
C HIS A 116 3.22 2.21 -8.13
N PRO A 117 1.98 1.78 -8.39
CA PRO A 117 1.46 0.46 -7.99
C PRO A 117 2.36 -0.71 -8.38
N ILE A 118 2.89 -0.66 -9.59
CA ILE A 118 3.87 -1.62 -10.12
C ILE A 118 5.28 -1.19 -9.73
N THR A 119 5.94 -0.29 -10.47
CA THR A 119 7.38 0.04 -10.34
C THR A 119 7.85 0.53 -8.96
N LYS A 120 6.96 1.06 -8.10
CA LYS A 120 7.27 1.70 -6.81
C LYS A 120 8.10 2.98 -6.89
N ILE A 121 8.20 3.54 -8.09
CA ILE A 121 8.86 4.82 -8.33
C ILE A 121 7.93 5.98 -7.94
N THR A 122 8.53 7.01 -7.37
CA THR A 122 7.93 8.27 -6.95
C THR A 122 8.63 9.42 -7.68
N TRP A 123 7.95 10.56 -7.84
CA TRP A 123 8.50 11.80 -8.41
C TRP A 123 9.02 11.75 -9.86
N ASP A 124 8.96 10.60 -10.54
CA ASP A 124 9.43 10.38 -11.90
C ASP A 124 8.50 9.42 -12.69
N ASN A 125 8.62 9.46 -14.01
CA ASN A 125 7.96 8.59 -14.98
C ASN A 125 9.00 7.98 -15.94
N PRO A 126 9.65 6.86 -15.60
CA PRO A 126 10.61 6.25 -16.52
C PRO A 126 9.94 5.60 -17.73
N ILE A 127 10.73 5.41 -18.80
CA ILE A 127 10.39 4.56 -19.93
C ILE A 127 10.48 3.10 -19.46
N LEU A 128 9.35 2.39 -19.47
CA LEU A 128 9.32 0.98 -19.08
C LEU A 128 9.61 0.10 -20.29
N ILE A 129 10.50 -0.87 -20.11
CA ILE A 129 10.89 -1.83 -21.15
C ILE A 129 10.82 -3.27 -20.63
N SER A 130 10.56 -4.22 -21.54
CA SER A 130 10.65 -5.65 -21.22
C SER A 130 12.08 -6.08 -20.92
N TYR A 131 12.25 -7.20 -20.20
CA TYR A 131 13.57 -7.70 -19.86
C TYR A 131 14.35 -8.11 -21.13
N LYS A 132 13.72 -8.85 -22.04
CA LYS A 132 14.33 -9.23 -23.32
C LYS A 132 14.87 -8.04 -24.12
N LEU A 133 14.11 -6.93 -24.17
CA LEU A 133 14.58 -5.73 -24.87
C LEU A 133 15.78 -5.09 -24.15
N ALA A 134 15.77 -5.09 -22.82
CA ALA A 134 16.87 -4.56 -22.01
C ALA A 134 18.18 -5.35 -22.20
N GLU A 135 18.08 -6.67 -22.35
CA GLU A 135 19.20 -7.55 -22.65
C GLU A 135 19.82 -7.22 -24.02
N GLU A 136 19.00 -7.10 -25.07
CA GLU A 136 19.46 -6.87 -26.44
C GLU A 136 19.99 -5.43 -26.69
N VAL A 137 19.42 -4.40 -26.06
CA VAL A 137 19.76 -2.98 -26.33
C VAL A 137 21.06 -2.53 -25.65
N GLY A 138 21.51 -3.25 -24.61
CA GLY A 138 22.76 -2.90 -23.94
C GLY A 138 23.05 -3.66 -22.65
N GLY A 139 22.45 -4.82 -22.40
CA GLY A 139 22.66 -5.60 -21.17
C GLY A 139 22.25 -4.85 -19.90
N ILE A 140 21.20 -4.04 -19.96
CA ILE A 140 20.73 -3.19 -18.85
C ILE A 140 19.97 -4.06 -17.85
N ILE A 141 20.68 -4.88 -17.07
CA ILE A 141 20.07 -5.71 -16.03
C ILE A 141 20.40 -5.10 -14.66
N PRO A 142 19.39 -4.74 -13.84
CA PRO A 142 19.58 -4.31 -12.45
C PRO A 142 20.46 -5.26 -11.61
N ASP A 143 21.39 -4.71 -10.83
CA ASP A 143 22.25 -5.50 -9.94
C ASP A 143 21.47 -6.31 -8.88
N GLN A 144 20.28 -5.85 -8.46
CA GLN A 144 19.41 -6.55 -7.49
C GLN A 144 18.56 -7.68 -8.10
N TRP A 145 18.62 -7.83 -9.41
CA TRP A 145 17.92 -8.88 -10.16
C TRP A 145 18.82 -10.08 -10.43
N SER A 146 20.13 -9.84 -10.46
CA SER A 146 21.13 -10.86 -10.23
C SER A 146 21.26 -11.07 -8.71
N MET A 147 20.71 -12.15 -8.16
CA MET A 147 21.12 -12.59 -6.81
C MET A 147 22.50 -13.24 -6.85
N SER A 148 23.47 -12.55 -7.43
CA SER A 148 24.85 -12.70 -7.03
C SER A 148 24.93 -12.27 -5.57
N SER A 149 24.75 -13.24 -4.67
CA SER A 149 25.10 -13.15 -3.27
C SER A 149 26.44 -12.43 -3.14
N LYS A 150 26.44 -11.21 -2.61
CA LYS A 150 27.57 -10.71 -1.84
C LYS A 150 27.64 -11.43 -0.48
N GLU A 151 27.34 -12.74 -0.45
CA GLU A 151 27.66 -13.62 0.65
C GLU A 151 28.81 -14.50 0.20
N GLY A 152 29.97 -14.19 0.76
CA GLY A 152 31.22 -14.81 0.43
C GLY A 152 32.35 -13.83 0.70
N VAL A 153 32.69 -13.64 1.98
CA VAL A 153 34.03 -13.16 2.38
C VAL A 153 35.15 -14.08 1.80
N LEU A 154 34.77 -15.20 1.17
CA LEU A 154 35.62 -16.18 0.48
C LEU A 154 35.10 -16.56 -0.93
N GLY A 155 34.67 -15.60 -1.75
CA GLY A 155 34.14 -15.85 -3.09
C GLY A 155 34.69 -14.93 -4.18
N GLN A 156 35.99 -14.66 -4.21
CA GLN A 156 36.63 -14.04 -5.37
C GLN A 156 36.82 -15.12 -6.44
N ASN A 157 36.07 -15.04 -7.55
CA ASN A 157 36.45 -15.49 -8.91
C ASN A 157 35.21 -15.85 -9.75
N ILE A 158 34.41 -14.85 -10.15
CA ILE A 158 33.62 -14.97 -11.38
C ILE A 158 33.89 -13.72 -12.21
N ASN A 159 34.97 -13.80 -13.00
CA ASN A 159 35.29 -12.86 -14.07
C ASN A 159 34.31 -13.07 -15.23
N GLN A 160 33.30 -12.20 -15.34
CA GLN A 160 32.73 -11.80 -16.62
C GLN A 160 32.07 -10.42 -16.45
N LEU A 161 32.85 -9.41 -16.86
CA LEU A 161 32.50 -7.99 -16.86
C LEU A 161 31.54 -7.71 -18.03
N VAL A 162 30.23 -7.84 -17.79
CA VAL A 162 29.24 -7.07 -18.56
C VAL A 162 29.17 -5.68 -17.91
N PRO A 163 29.27 -4.56 -18.64
CA PRO A 163 29.12 -3.23 -18.04
C PRO A 163 27.69 -3.07 -17.50
N ARG A 164 27.53 -3.21 -16.18
CA ARG A 164 26.24 -3.15 -15.49
C ARG A 164 25.88 -1.69 -15.25
N THR A 165 24.78 -1.20 -15.83
CA THR A 165 24.45 0.23 -15.85
C THR A 165 23.36 0.65 -14.86
N ASN A 166 22.61 -0.31 -14.29
CA ASN A 166 21.61 -0.09 -13.25
C ASN A 166 22.16 -0.45 -11.86
N GLU A 167 22.93 0.46 -11.26
CA GLU A 167 23.40 0.30 -9.88
C GLU A 167 22.28 0.67 -8.88
N PHE A 168 21.89 -0.30 -8.04
CA PHE A 168 21.02 -0.07 -6.89
C PHE A 168 21.88 0.16 -5.64
N ASN A 169 21.93 1.40 -5.13
CA ASN A 169 22.74 1.73 -3.95
C ASN A 169 21.94 2.50 -2.90
N ARG A 170 21.44 1.81 -1.87
CA ARG A 170 20.67 2.37 -0.73
C ARG A 170 19.38 3.09 -1.19
N GLY A 171 18.48 2.38 -1.88
CA GLY A 171 17.18 2.92 -2.32
C GLY A 171 17.24 3.80 -3.58
N ARG A 172 18.36 3.76 -4.30
CA ARG A 172 18.61 4.61 -5.48
C ARG A 172 18.85 3.71 -6.68
N GLU A 173 17.93 3.76 -7.64
CA GLU A 173 18.15 3.18 -8.96
C GLU A 173 18.83 4.24 -9.82
N VAL A 174 20.05 3.97 -10.26
CA VAL A 174 20.77 4.80 -11.24
C VAL A 174 20.43 4.26 -12.63
N ALA A 175 19.48 4.88 -13.31
CA ALA A 175 18.99 4.44 -14.61
C ALA A 175 19.71 5.17 -15.77
N PRO A 176 20.12 4.49 -16.85
CA PRO A 176 20.60 5.15 -18.06
C PRO A 176 19.45 5.91 -18.73
N ILE A 177 19.76 7.09 -19.26
CA ILE A 177 18.83 7.84 -20.10
C ILE A 177 18.93 7.31 -21.52
N ALA A 178 17.78 7.01 -22.12
CA ALA A 178 17.66 6.62 -23.51
C ALA A 178 16.91 7.67 -24.32
N LYS A 179 17.27 7.77 -25.59
CA LYS A 179 16.58 8.54 -26.61
C LYS A 179 15.68 7.60 -27.40
N VAL A 180 14.38 7.86 -27.38
CA VAL A 180 13.37 7.17 -28.18
C VAL A 180 13.09 8.03 -29.41
N SER A 181 13.32 7.48 -30.60
CA SER A 181 13.14 8.19 -31.87
C SER A 181 12.07 7.52 -32.72
N LEU A 182 11.24 8.34 -33.36
CA LEU A 182 10.18 7.91 -34.26
C LEU A 182 10.62 7.96 -35.74
N PRO A 183 9.92 7.26 -36.64
CA PRO A 183 10.24 7.29 -38.08
C PRO A 183 10.14 8.69 -38.72
N ASP A 184 9.34 9.59 -38.15
CA ASP A 184 9.19 10.98 -38.60
C ASP A 184 10.34 11.90 -38.14
N GLY A 185 11.30 11.38 -37.39
CA GLY A 185 12.46 12.11 -36.87
C GLY A 185 12.24 12.79 -35.52
N THR A 186 11.01 12.76 -34.97
CA THR A 186 10.75 13.28 -33.62
C THR A 186 11.33 12.34 -32.56
N PHE A 187 11.67 12.90 -31.39
CA PHE A 187 12.26 12.12 -30.32
C PHE A 187 11.95 12.68 -28.94
N VAL A 188 12.03 11.81 -27.93
CA VAL A 188 12.02 12.15 -26.50
C VAL A 188 13.14 11.41 -25.79
N GLU A 189 13.48 11.88 -24.61
CA GLU A 189 14.48 11.25 -23.75
C GLU A 189 13.89 10.95 -22.39
N GLY A 190 14.29 9.82 -21.80
CA GLY A 190 13.83 9.41 -20.49
C GLY A 190 14.70 8.31 -19.88
N PRO A 191 14.66 8.14 -18.55
CA PRO A 191 15.37 7.09 -17.86
C PRO A 191 14.68 5.75 -18.13
N ILE A 192 15.47 4.71 -18.31
CA ILE A 192 14.97 3.36 -18.57
C ILE A 192 14.77 2.63 -17.26
N HIS A 193 13.57 2.08 -17.07
CA HIS A 193 13.28 1.14 -16.00
C HIS A 193 12.83 -0.19 -16.61
N VAL A 194 13.57 -1.25 -16.33
CA VAL A 194 13.17 -2.58 -16.79
C VAL A 194 12.01 -3.05 -15.92
N GLN A 195 10.97 -3.60 -16.51
CA GLN A 195 9.76 -3.99 -15.79
C GLN A 195 9.28 -5.37 -16.30
N PRO A 196 9.34 -6.41 -15.44
CA PRO A 196 8.81 -7.74 -15.80
C PRO A 196 7.32 -7.70 -16.09
N GLY A 197 6.84 -8.61 -16.95
CA GLY A 197 5.45 -8.65 -17.39
C GLY A 197 5.10 -7.66 -18.50
N ILE A 198 6.09 -6.98 -19.10
CA ILE A 198 5.92 -6.19 -20.33
C ILE A 198 6.18 -7.09 -21.53
N ALA A 199 5.34 -6.98 -22.55
CA ALA A 199 5.52 -7.72 -23.80
C ALA A 199 6.86 -7.38 -24.49
N ASP A 200 7.48 -8.39 -25.11
CA ASP A 200 8.71 -8.24 -25.88
C ASP A 200 8.67 -7.05 -26.84
N TYR A 201 9.79 -6.34 -26.96
CA TYR A 201 9.97 -5.22 -27.90
C TYR A 201 8.95 -4.08 -27.74
N THR A 202 8.36 -3.95 -26.53
CA THR A 202 7.40 -2.89 -26.20
C THR A 202 8.01 -1.86 -25.25
N LEU A 203 7.76 -0.58 -25.52
CA LEU A 203 8.09 0.57 -24.69
C LEU A 203 6.80 1.14 -24.09
N ILE A 204 6.77 1.40 -22.78
CA ILE A 204 5.66 2.12 -22.15
C ILE A 204 6.16 3.46 -21.63
N LEU A 205 5.52 4.55 -22.06
CA LEU A 205 5.84 5.93 -21.69
C LEU A 205 4.69 6.49 -20.83
N PRO A 206 4.86 6.58 -19.49
CA PRO A 206 3.86 7.14 -18.61
C PRO A 206 3.77 8.66 -18.77
N LEU A 207 2.55 9.19 -18.92
CA LEU A 207 2.29 10.62 -19.17
C LEU A 207 2.15 11.43 -17.87
N GLY A 208 2.01 12.75 -18.04
CA GLY A 208 1.62 13.66 -16.96
C GLY A 208 2.75 14.22 -16.09
N HIS A 209 4.00 14.00 -16.47
CA HIS A 209 5.17 14.62 -15.83
C HIS A 209 5.91 15.53 -16.83
N GLY A 210 7.02 16.14 -16.40
CA GLY A 210 7.86 16.99 -17.26
C GLY A 210 7.28 18.36 -17.56
N ARG A 211 6.20 18.77 -16.88
CA ARG A 211 5.59 20.09 -17.07
C ARG A 211 6.52 21.20 -16.57
N THR A 212 6.88 22.13 -17.46
CA THR A 212 7.74 23.28 -17.14
C THR A 212 7.04 24.36 -16.31
N LYS A 213 5.69 24.41 -16.37
CA LYS A 213 4.84 25.32 -15.60
C LYS A 213 3.74 24.53 -14.91
N SER A 214 4.04 23.96 -13.75
CA SER A 214 3.03 23.25 -12.93
C SER A 214 2.90 23.81 -11.51
N GLY A 215 3.89 24.57 -11.03
CA GLY A 215 3.90 25.14 -9.68
C GLY A 215 5.18 24.75 -8.94
N ARG A 216 5.13 24.74 -7.60
CA ARG A 216 6.31 24.46 -6.77
C ARG A 216 6.66 22.96 -6.68
N ILE A 217 5.70 22.07 -6.95
CA ILE A 217 5.84 20.63 -6.72
C ILE A 217 6.21 19.89 -8.01
N GLY A 218 5.45 20.10 -9.08
CA GLY A 218 5.61 19.34 -10.32
C GLY A 218 6.72 19.85 -11.26
N THR A 219 7.26 21.05 -11.02
CA THR A 219 8.25 21.66 -11.92
C THR A 219 9.59 20.95 -11.73
N GLY A 220 10.14 20.38 -12.81
CA GLY A 220 11.38 19.58 -12.77
C GLY A 220 11.19 18.12 -12.32
N SER A 221 9.94 17.68 -12.11
CA SER A 221 9.61 16.28 -11.84
C SER A 221 9.36 15.52 -13.14
N GLY A 222 10.05 14.38 -13.31
CA GLY A 222 9.93 13.49 -14.47
C GLY A 222 10.27 14.13 -15.82
N PHE A 223 9.75 13.51 -16.88
CA PHE A 223 10.07 13.76 -18.29
C PHE A 223 8.79 13.95 -19.11
N ASP A 224 8.79 14.88 -20.07
CA ASP A 224 7.62 15.12 -20.92
C ASP A 224 7.69 14.26 -22.18
N TYR A 225 6.69 13.39 -22.35
CA TYR A 225 6.56 12.50 -23.50
C TYR A 225 5.47 12.93 -24.48
N ASN A 226 4.74 14.01 -24.20
CA ASN A 226 3.73 14.53 -25.13
C ASN A 226 4.29 15.04 -26.47
N PRO A 227 5.52 15.56 -26.60
CA PRO A 227 6.01 16.10 -27.87
C PRO A 227 6.02 15.12 -29.05
N ILE A 228 6.07 13.79 -28.79
CA ILE A 228 6.03 12.76 -29.83
C ILE A 228 4.61 12.20 -30.09
N ARG A 229 3.58 12.72 -29.41
CA ARG A 229 2.18 12.32 -29.61
C ARG A 229 1.53 13.17 -30.71
N SER A 230 0.73 12.53 -31.54
CA SER A 230 -0.14 13.20 -32.52
C SER A 230 -1.60 12.79 -32.33
N SER A 231 -2.54 13.45 -33.00
CA SER A 231 -3.96 13.05 -33.01
C SER A 231 -4.18 11.67 -33.62
N GLN A 232 -3.31 11.25 -34.55
CA GLN A 232 -3.39 9.94 -35.22
C GLN A 232 -2.70 8.83 -34.41
N THR A 233 -1.79 9.18 -33.50
CA THR A 233 -0.96 8.23 -32.73
C THR A 233 -1.01 8.47 -31.23
N SER A 234 -2.17 8.92 -30.74
CA SER A 234 -2.34 9.43 -29.38
C SER A 234 -2.13 8.38 -28.28
N SER A 235 -2.28 7.09 -28.60
CA SER A 235 -2.20 5.96 -27.67
C SER A 235 -1.04 5.00 -27.95
N SER A 236 -0.67 4.79 -29.21
CA SER A 236 0.42 3.87 -29.59
C SER A 236 1.10 4.28 -30.89
N ILE A 237 2.40 3.98 -31.00
CA ILE A 237 3.24 4.23 -32.17
C ILE A 237 4.03 2.98 -32.50
N LYS A 238 4.08 2.59 -33.78
CA LYS A 238 4.88 1.45 -34.26
C LYS A 238 6.14 1.94 -34.96
N GLY A 239 7.21 1.15 -34.88
CA GLY A 239 8.47 1.45 -35.56
C GLY A 239 9.36 2.44 -34.80
N ALA A 240 9.15 2.58 -33.49
CA ALA A 240 10.04 3.37 -32.65
C ALA A 240 11.41 2.69 -32.53
N THR A 241 12.45 3.49 -32.33
CA THR A 241 13.82 3.02 -32.08
C THR A 241 14.33 3.57 -30.76
N LEU A 242 15.18 2.81 -30.08
CA LEU A 242 15.73 3.15 -28.76
C LEU A 242 17.25 3.20 -28.84
N LYS A 243 17.86 4.29 -28.34
CA LYS A 243 19.32 4.41 -28.24
C LYS A 243 19.73 4.93 -26.87
N LEU A 244 20.64 4.23 -26.20
CA LEU A 244 21.19 4.68 -24.92
C LEU A 244 22.08 5.91 -25.10
N THR A 245 22.01 6.81 -24.12
CA THR A 245 22.89 7.97 -24.01
C THR A 245 23.97 7.72 -22.95
N SER A 246 24.97 8.60 -22.86
CA SER A 246 25.99 8.55 -21.80
C SER A 246 25.52 9.08 -20.44
N ARG A 247 24.30 9.62 -20.35
CA ARG A 247 23.75 10.22 -19.13
C ARG A 247 22.99 9.19 -18.30
N THR A 248 22.97 9.40 -16.98
CA THR A 248 22.17 8.63 -16.03
C THR A 248 21.26 9.54 -15.21
N HIS A 249 20.22 8.96 -14.64
CA HIS A 249 19.24 9.62 -13.79
C HIS A 249 18.97 8.77 -12.54
N LYS A 250 18.69 9.41 -11.41
CA LYS A 250 18.33 8.70 -10.18
C LYS A 250 16.81 8.61 -10.07
N LEU A 251 16.29 7.39 -10.03
CA LEU A 251 14.88 7.10 -9.79
C LEU A 251 14.64 6.82 -8.30
N ALA A 252 13.65 7.48 -7.72
CA ALA A 252 13.30 7.35 -6.31
C ALA A 252 12.32 6.19 -6.10
N ASN A 253 12.84 5.04 -5.69
CA ASN A 253 12.06 3.82 -5.50
C ASN A 253 11.88 3.52 -4.00
N THR A 254 10.64 3.32 -3.56
CA THR A 254 10.33 3.00 -2.15
C THR A 254 10.47 1.51 -1.81
N GLN A 255 10.65 0.65 -2.80
CA GLN A 255 10.78 -0.80 -2.63
C GLN A 255 11.95 -1.34 -3.45
N GLU A 256 13.01 -1.73 -2.76
CA GLU A 256 14.20 -2.31 -3.41
C GLU A 256 13.98 -3.78 -3.80
N HIS A 257 13.49 -4.57 -2.85
CA HIS A 257 13.37 -6.01 -3.03
C HIS A 257 12.04 -6.39 -3.68
N TRP A 258 12.09 -7.20 -4.73
CA TRP A 258 10.98 -7.46 -5.65
C TRP A 258 10.45 -8.90 -5.62
N SER A 259 11.17 -9.85 -5.01
CA SER A 259 10.75 -11.24 -4.85
C SER A 259 10.31 -11.52 -3.41
N MET A 260 9.49 -12.56 -3.20
CA MET A 260 9.22 -13.09 -1.86
C MET A 260 10.34 -14.01 -1.35
N GLU A 261 11.29 -14.40 -2.21
CA GLU A 261 12.36 -15.35 -1.89
C GLU A 261 11.83 -16.71 -1.42
N GLY A 262 10.68 -17.14 -1.94
CA GLY A 262 10.00 -18.35 -1.45
C GLY A 262 9.50 -18.27 0.00
N ARG A 263 9.45 -17.08 0.63
CA ARG A 263 8.86 -16.92 1.97
C ARG A 263 7.34 -16.87 1.84
N ALA A 264 6.63 -17.53 2.76
CA ALA A 264 5.16 -17.48 2.84
C ALA A 264 4.61 -16.15 3.39
N ILE A 265 5.06 -15.02 2.83
CA ILE A 265 4.56 -13.69 3.18
C ILE A 265 3.15 -13.51 2.64
N ILE A 266 2.96 -13.76 1.34
CA ILE A 266 1.66 -13.87 0.68
C ILE A 266 1.43 -15.35 0.41
N ARG A 267 0.42 -15.93 1.05
CA ARG A 267 0.05 -17.33 0.89
C ARG A 267 -0.88 -17.45 -0.32
N GLU A 268 -0.53 -18.29 -1.27
CA GLU A 268 -1.29 -18.48 -2.52
C GLU A 268 -1.69 -19.94 -2.72
N ALA A 269 -2.86 -20.18 -3.29
CA ALA A 269 -3.30 -21.47 -3.82
C ALA A 269 -4.09 -21.28 -5.13
N SER A 270 -4.24 -22.35 -5.92
CA SER A 270 -5.22 -22.36 -7.00
C SER A 270 -6.63 -22.59 -6.44
N ALA A 271 -7.66 -22.22 -7.19
CA ALA A 271 -9.05 -22.47 -6.80
C ALA A 271 -9.31 -23.97 -6.60
N GLU A 272 -8.76 -24.82 -7.47
CA GLU A 272 -8.86 -26.28 -7.34
C GLU A 272 -8.13 -26.80 -6.09
N GLU A 273 -6.92 -26.29 -5.78
CA GLU A 273 -6.20 -26.65 -4.55
C GLU A 273 -7.00 -26.24 -3.31
N TYR A 274 -7.59 -25.04 -3.32
CA TYR A 274 -8.41 -24.54 -2.22
C TYR A 274 -9.66 -25.40 -1.98
N TYR A 275 -10.36 -25.82 -3.04
CA TYR A 275 -11.51 -26.73 -2.90
C TYR A 275 -11.12 -28.07 -2.27
N LYS A 276 -9.93 -28.59 -2.58
CA LYS A 276 -9.44 -29.86 -2.03
C LYS A 276 -8.88 -29.71 -0.61
N ASN A 277 -8.22 -28.59 -0.32
CA ASN A 277 -7.57 -28.31 0.96
C ASN A 277 -7.89 -26.89 1.45
N PRO A 278 -9.10 -26.64 2.01
CA PRO A 278 -9.48 -25.31 2.47
C PRO A 278 -8.55 -24.75 3.56
N ASP A 279 -7.96 -25.63 4.35
CA ASP A 279 -7.04 -25.31 5.44
C ASP A 279 -5.58 -25.07 4.97
N PHE A 280 -5.30 -25.07 3.66
CA PHE A 280 -3.94 -24.91 3.10
C PHE A 280 -3.20 -23.73 3.72
N THR A 281 -3.91 -22.62 3.97
CA THR A 281 -3.33 -21.41 4.53
C THR A 281 -2.58 -21.73 5.81
N SER A 282 -3.20 -22.44 6.76
CA SER A 282 -2.60 -22.77 8.06
C SER A 282 -1.35 -23.65 7.96
N LYS A 283 -1.19 -24.39 6.86
CA LYS A 283 -0.08 -25.32 6.60
C LYS A 283 1.15 -24.62 6.00
N LEU A 284 1.04 -23.34 5.61
CA LEU A 284 2.13 -22.58 5.03
C LEU A 284 2.84 -21.67 6.03
N GLY A 285 4.17 -21.58 5.86
CA GLY A 285 5.07 -20.71 6.60
C GLY A 285 5.69 -21.38 7.83
N ILE A 286 6.63 -20.69 8.46
CA ILE A 286 7.47 -21.27 9.54
C ILE A 286 6.62 -21.68 10.76
N GLU A 287 5.54 -20.94 11.00
CA GLU A 287 4.54 -21.23 12.02
C GLU A 287 3.88 -22.60 11.88
N SER A 288 3.78 -23.19 10.68
CA SER A 288 3.22 -24.55 10.55
C SER A 288 4.18 -25.64 11.03
N HIS A 289 5.48 -25.33 11.13
CA HIS A 289 6.52 -26.21 11.66
C HIS A 289 6.86 -25.89 13.12
N SER A 290 6.27 -24.85 13.69
CA SER A 290 6.47 -24.47 15.09
C SER A 290 5.45 -25.21 15.95
N PRO A 291 5.83 -25.74 17.14
CA PRO A 291 4.86 -26.28 18.08
C PRO A 291 3.83 -25.18 18.41
N ASN A 292 2.55 -25.55 18.58
CA ASN A 292 1.55 -24.53 18.81
C ASN A 292 1.84 -23.78 20.12
N LEU A 293 2.06 -22.48 20.00
CA LEU A 293 2.34 -21.57 21.11
C LEU A 293 1.06 -21.19 21.88
N PHE A 294 -0.12 -21.54 21.35
CA PHE A 294 -1.41 -21.27 21.98
C PHE A 294 -1.95 -22.52 22.68
N PRO A 295 -2.61 -22.36 23.84
CA PRO A 295 -3.35 -23.46 24.44
C PRO A 295 -4.44 -23.96 23.48
N LYS A 296 -4.72 -25.26 23.52
CA LYS A 296 -5.87 -25.85 22.81
C LYS A 296 -7.16 -25.36 23.47
N ILE A 297 -8.23 -25.23 22.68
CA ILE A 297 -9.57 -24.96 23.19
C ILE A 297 -10.41 -26.24 23.14
N LYS A 298 -11.23 -26.46 24.17
CA LYS A 298 -12.15 -27.60 24.21
C LYS A 298 -13.39 -27.24 23.40
N ASP A 299 -13.67 -28.02 22.36
CA ASP A 299 -14.89 -27.89 21.58
C ASP A 299 -16.09 -28.26 22.46
N THR A 300 -17.03 -27.34 22.63
CA THR A 300 -18.20 -27.53 23.49
C THR A 300 -19.20 -28.54 22.92
N THR A 301 -19.11 -28.84 21.63
CA THR A 301 -20.01 -29.75 20.90
C THR A 301 -19.47 -31.16 20.91
N THR A 302 -18.16 -31.33 20.67
CA THR A 302 -17.53 -32.67 20.59
C THR A 302 -16.82 -33.07 21.88
N GLY A 303 -16.51 -32.12 22.77
CA GLY A 303 -15.75 -32.35 24.00
C GLY A 303 -14.25 -32.57 23.78
N GLU A 304 -13.77 -32.51 22.54
CA GLU A 304 -12.36 -32.73 22.18
C GLU A 304 -11.55 -31.42 22.24
N TRP A 305 -10.25 -31.55 22.48
CA TRP A 305 -9.33 -30.42 22.46
C TRP A 305 -8.82 -30.16 21.04
N ARG A 306 -9.12 -29.00 20.49
CA ARG A 306 -8.68 -28.57 19.15
C ARG A 306 -7.84 -27.29 19.18
N GLU A 307 -7.13 -27.04 18.10
CA GLU A 307 -6.39 -25.79 17.95
C GLU A 307 -7.33 -24.59 17.81
N MET A 308 -6.93 -23.46 18.41
CA MET A 308 -7.66 -22.20 18.26
C MET A 308 -7.52 -21.65 16.83
N THR A 309 -8.62 -21.19 16.24
CA THR A 309 -8.60 -20.40 15.00
C THR A 309 -7.86 -19.08 15.21
N VAL A 310 -7.49 -18.36 14.14
CA VAL A 310 -6.84 -17.05 14.29
C VAL A 310 -7.76 -16.03 14.97
N ALA A 311 -9.08 -16.08 14.70
CA ALA A 311 -10.07 -15.28 15.41
C ALA A 311 -10.12 -15.64 16.90
N GLU A 312 -10.14 -16.93 17.24
CA GLU A 312 -10.12 -17.41 18.63
C GLU A 312 -8.81 -17.05 19.34
N LYS A 313 -7.66 -17.11 18.66
CA LYS A 313 -6.37 -16.64 19.19
C LYS A 313 -6.42 -15.16 19.52
N ALA A 314 -7.03 -14.36 18.65
CA ALA A 314 -7.23 -12.93 18.88
C ALA A 314 -8.26 -12.65 20.00
N LYS A 315 -9.24 -13.55 20.22
CA LYS A 315 -10.28 -13.42 21.25
C LYS A 315 -9.86 -13.91 22.64
N HIS A 316 -9.27 -15.10 22.69
CA HIS A 316 -9.05 -15.91 23.89
C HIS A 316 -7.59 -16.11 24.27
N GLY A 317 -6.62 -15.72 23.42
CA GLY A 317 -5.21 -15.77 23.79
C GLY A 317 -4.95 -14.90 25.03
N PRO A 318 -4.08 -15.30 25.99
CA PRO A 318 -3.79 -14.47 27.16
C PRO A 318 -3.30 -13.08 26.72
N ARG A 319 -4.09 -12.06 27.02
CA ARG A 319 -3.97 -10.72 26.44
C ARG A 319 -3.18 -9.83 27.39
N GLY A 320 -2.05 -9.32 26.93
CA GLY A 320 -1.23 -8.36 27.68
C GLY A 320 0.15 -8.89 28.01
N ASN A 321 1.07 -7.93 28.15
CA ASN A 321 2.42 -8.04 28.67
C ASN A 321 3.52 -8.68 27.79
N SER A 322 4.58 -7.86 27.60
CA SER A 322 5.97 -8.30 27.75
C SER A 322 6.04 -9.14 29.03
N ALA A 323 6.82 -10.23 29.07
CA ALA A 323 6.99 -11.08 30.25
C ALA A 323 7.47 -10.36 31.55
N TYR A 324 7.47 -9.03 31.59
CA TYR A 324 7.78 -8.17 32.71
C TYR A 324 6.51 -7.74 33.46
N HIS A 325 6.32 -8.25 34.68
CA HIS A 325 5.44 -7.66 35.67
C HIS A 325 6.25 -6.69 36.53
N PRO A 326 5.93 -5.38 36.56
CA PRO A 326 6.49 -4.52 37.59
C PRO A 326 6.01 -5.05 38.96
N PRO A 327 6.91 -5.22 39.95
CA PRO A 327 6.50 -5.66 41.27
C PRO A 327 5.50 -4.69 41.88
N LYS A 328 4.53 -5.21 42.64
CA LYS A 328 3.53 -4.36 43.32
C LYS A 328 4.26 -3.45 44.31
N THR A 329 3.90 -2.17 44.38
CA THR A 329 4.53 -1.20 45.30
C THR A 329 4.50 -1.65 46.76
N SER A 330 3.51 -2.44 47.16
CA SER A 330 3.42 -3.08 48.48
C SER A 330 4.44 -4.18 48.75
N GLU A 331 5.03 -4.77 47.70
CA GLU A 331 6.06 -5.82 47.80
C GLU A 331 7.48 -5.22 47.90
N ILE A 332 7.64 -3.93 47.61
CA ILE A 332 8.93 -3.21 47.59
C ILE A 332 9.32 -2.73 49.00
N GLU A 333 8.36 -2.61 49.93
CA GLU A 333 8.60 -1.99 51.24
C GLU A 333 9.37 -2.87 52.23
N ASN A 334 9.39 -4.19 52.04
CA ASN A 334 10.04 -5.11 52.98
C ASN A 334 10.75 -6.25 52.27
N LYS A 335 12.02 -6.04 51.89
CA LYS A 335 13.09 -7.06 51.92
C LYS A 335 14.44 -6.48 51.52
N SER A 336 15.45 -6.82 52.30
CA SER A 336 16.86 -6.47 52.13
C SER A 336 17.55 -7.10 50.91
N ASP A 337 16.83 -7.88 50.10
CA ASP A 337 17.42 -8.64 48.98
C ASP A 337 17.18 -7.92 47.66
N ARG A 338 17.83 -6.76 47.51
CA ARG A 338 17.76 -5.91 46.30
C ARG A 338 18.40 -6.51 45.03
N LEU A 339 18.94 -7.73 45.10
CA LEU A 339 19.68 -8.34 43.98
C LEU A 339 18.94 -9.50 43.29
N ASP A 340 17.97 -10.14 43.96
CA ASP A 340 17.28 -11.32 43.42
C ASP A 340 16.07 -10.98 42.53
N LEU A 341 15.60 -9.73 42.55
CA LEU A 341 14.50 -9.24 41.69
C LEU A 341 14.94 -8.86 40.26
N LEU A 342 16.23 -8.97 39.95
CA LEU A 342 16.81 -8.57 38.66
C LEU A 342 17.20 -9.75 37.76
N ILE A 343 16.91 -10.99 38.16
CA ILE A 343 17.18 -12.18 37.36
C ILE A 343 15.85 -12.75 36.82
N PRO A 344 15.55 -12.60 35.52
CA PRO A 344 14.45 -13.32 34.89
C PRO A 344 14.82 -14.81 34.86
N GLY A 345 14.09 -15.68 35.58
CA GLY A 345 14.27 -17.14 35.45
C GLY A 345 14.17 -18.00 36.71
N ARG A 346 13.82 -17.47 37.90
CA ARG A 346 13.48 -18.36 39.04
C ARG A 346 12.01 -18.79 38.98
N THR A 347 11.78 -19.75 38.10
CA THR A 347 10.73 -20.78 38.05
C THR A 347 9.76 -20.84 39.24
N SER A 348 8.47 -20.56 39.00
CA SER A 348 7.43 -21.46 39.52
C SER A 348 7.56 -22.79 38.76
N LYS A 349 7.18 -23.90 39.40
CA LYS A 349 7.33 -25.26 38.84
C LYS A 349 6.45 -25.56 37.62
N ASP A 350 5.70 -24.57 37.13
CA ASP A 350 4.70 -24.71 36.08
C ASP A 350 4.99 -23.75 34.92
N GLY A 351 5.99 -24.07 34.11
CA GLY A 351 6.21 -23.43 32.80
C GLY A 351 6.53 -21.92 32.81
N LEU A 352 6.90 -21.40 31.64
CA LEU A 352 7.22 -19.98 31.41
C LEU A 352 5.96 -19.09 31.28
N PHE A 353 4.78 -19.66 31.54
CA PHE A 353 3.47 -19.09 31.30
C PHE A 353 2.61 -19.40 32.51
N ASP A 354 2.11 -18.37 33.19
CA ASP A 354 1.07 -18.60 34.19
C ASP A 354 -0.14 -19.23 33.47
N SER A 355 -0.54 -20.41 33.93
CA SER A 355 -1.57 -21.23 33.30
C SER A 355 -2.98 -20.81 33.71
N ASP A 356 -3.09 -19.80 34.57
CA ASP A 356 -4.35 -19.27 35.08
C ASP A 356 -4.72 -17.93 34.42
N PRO A 357 -5.64 -17.91 33.42
CA PRO A 357 -6.10 -16.69 32.77
C PRO A 357 -6.88 -15.75 33.71
N SER A 358 -7.16 -16.15 34.95
CA SER A 358 -7.82 -15.32 35.96
C SER A 358 -6.87 -14.43 36.78
N ASN A 359 -5.55 -14.71 36.75
CA ASN A 359 -4.54 -13.98 37.53
C ASN A 359 -3.80 -12.86 36.75
N ASP A 360 -4.03 -12.72 35.45
CA ASP A 360 -3.48 -11.64 34.63
C ASP A 360 -4.17 -10.30 34.94
N GLU A 361 -3.66 -9.56 35.93
CA GLU A 361 -4.19 -8.26 36.39
C GLU A 361 -4.22 -7.17 35.28
N ILE A 362 -3.49 -7.35 34.17
CA ILE A 362 -3.46 -6.47 32.98
C ILE A 362 -4.02 -7.20 31.74
N SER A 363 -5.16 -7.86 31.87
CA SER A 363 -5.94 -8.27 30.69
C SER A 363 -6.43 -7.04 29.92
N LEU A 364 -6.46 -7.11 28.58
CA LEU A 364 -7.13 -6.12 27.73
C LEU A 364 -8.64 -6.08 28.08
N LYS A 365 -8.99 -5.23 29.04
CA LYS A 365 -10.33 -5.10 29.69
C LYS A 365 -11.28 -4.17 28.93
N GLY A 366 -10.84 -3.55 27.83
CA GLY A 366 -11.67 -2.63 27.06
C GLY A 366 -12.90 -3.32 26.49
N HIS A 367 -14.07 -2.65 26.60
CA HIS A 367 -15.37 -3.15 26.12
C HIS A 367 -15.39 -3.55 24.64
N GLN A 368 -14.55 -2.90 23.82
CA GLN A 368 -14.37 -3.19 22.40
C GLN A 368 -12.90 -3.39 22.10
N GLN A 369 -12.61 -4.28 21.17
CA GLN A 369 -11.26 -4.67 20.80
C GLN A 369 -11.05 -4.45 19.32
N TRP A 370 -10.16 -3.53 18.95
CA TRP A 370 -10.02 -3.16 17.55
C TRP A 370 -9.10 -4.12 16.79
N GLY A 371 -9.46 -4.41 15.54
CA GLY A 371 -8.63 -5.20 14.65
C GLY A 371 -8.94 -4.95 13.19
N MET A 372 -8.07 -5.46 12.33
CA MET A 372 -8.17 -5.29 10.88
C MET A 372 -7.94 -6.63 10.16
N ALA A 373 -8.64 -6.84 9.06
CA ALA A 373 -8.40 -7.94 8.12
C ALA A 373 -8.22 -7.35 6.72
N ILE A 374 -7.24 -7.86 5.96
CA ILE A 374 -6.98 -7.42 4.58
C ILE A 374 -7.07 -8.62 3.63
N ASP A 375 -7.95 -8.57 2.63
CA ASP A 375 -8.10 -9.61 1.61
C ASP A 375 -7.16 -9.38 0.43
N PHE A 376 -6.25 -10.32 0.19
CA PHE A 376 -5.33 -10.28 -0.96
C PHE A 376 -5.97 -10.67 -2.30
N ASN A 377 -7.15 -11.30 -2.31
CA ASN A 377 -7.87 -11.59 -3.55
C ASN A 377 -8.39 -10.32 -4.21
N THR A 378 -8.92 -9.40 -3.41
CA THR A 378 -9.56 -8.17 -3.91
C THR A 378 -8.61 -6.98 -3.94
N CYS A 379 -7.45 -7.05 -3.27
CA CYS A 379 -6.45 -6.00 -3.30
C CYS A 379 -5.79 -5.86 -4.70
N LEU A 380 -6.12 -4.78 -5.41
CA LEU A 380 -5.55 -4.46 -6.73
C LEU A 380 -4.22 -3.67 -6.66
N GLY A 381 -3.76 -3.30 -5.47
CA GLY A 381 -2.55 -2.49 -5.31
C GLY A 381 -2.67 -1.02 -5.76
N CYS A 382 -3.89 -0.48 -5.88
CA CYS A 382 -4.18 0.87 -6.42
C CYS A 382 -3.57 2.04 -5.64
N SER A 383 -3.05 1.81 -4.42
CA SER A 383 -2.40 2.80 -3.55
C SER A 383 -3.29 3.97 -3.08
N ALA A 384 -4.60 3.95 -3.35
CA ALA A 384 -5.55 4.93 -2.82
C ALA A 384 -5.54 5.00 -1.27
N CYS A 385 -5.37 3.84 -0.61
CA CYS A 385 -5.25 3.76 0.84
C CYS A 385 -4.00 4.45 1.42
N VAL A 386 -2.93 4.58 0.63
CA VAL A 386 -1.71 5.31 1.03
C VAL A 386 -2.03 6.81 1.10
N VAL A 387 -2.62 7.37 0.04
CA VAL A 387 -3.00 8.79 -0.03
C VAL A 387 -4.11 9.14 0.96
N ALA A 388 -5.08 8.25 1.16
CA ALA A 388 -6.10 8.46 2.19
C ALA A 388 -5.51 8.47 3.60
N CYS A 389 -4.53 7.60 3.89
CA CYS A 389 -3.83 7.64 5.16
C CYS A 389 -3.02 8.94 5.32
N GLN A 390 -2.39 9.42 4.25
CA GLN A 390 -1.62 10.66 4.22
C GLN A 390 -2.50 11.90 4.47
N SER A 391 -3.64 12.01 3.77
CA SER A 391 -4.59 13.11 3.92
C SER A 391 -5.26 13.12 5.30
N GLU A 392 -5.75 11.97 5.76
CA GLU A 392 -6.46 11.86 7.04
C GLU A 392 -5.54 12.14 8.23
N ASN A 393 -4.32 11.61 8.21
CA ASN A 393 -3.44 11.61 9.37
C ASN A 393 -2.35 12.67 9.27
N ASN A 394 -2.55 13.74 8.50
CA ASN A 394 -1.59 14.86 8.38
C ASN A 394 -0.15 14.43 8.08
N ILE A 395 0.03 13.34 7.33
CA ILE A 395 1.37 12.84 7.04
C ILE A 395 2.04 13.80 6.04
N PRO A 396 3.25 14.31 6.33
CA PRO A 396 3.88 15.29 5.46
C PRO A 396 4.26 14.68 4.11
N ILE A 397 4.47 15.55 3.11
CA ILE A 397 5.13 15.13 1.87
C ILE A 397 6.65 15.11 2.05
N VAL A 398 7.31 14.16 1.41
CA VAL A 398 8.77 14.07 1.33
C VAL A 398 9.19 14.09 -0.13
N GLY A 399 10.03 15.06 -0.51
CA GLY A 399 10.50 15.17 -1.88
C GLY A 399 11.55 14.12 -2.25
N LYS A 400 11.78 14.02 -3.56
CA LYS A 400 12.60 13.00 -4.23
C LYS A 400 13.94 12.70 -3.55
N ASP A 401 14.71 13.72 -3.19
CA ASP A 401 16.05 13.56 -2.61
C ASP A 401 16.07 12.82 -1.26
N GLN A 402 15.02 12.97 -0.45
CA GLN A 402 14.91 12.27 0.82
C GLN A 402 14.27 10.89 0.64
N VAL A 403 13.37 10.71 -0.34
CA VAL A 403 12.87 9.38 -0.73
C VAL A 403 14.02 8.50 -1.24
N LEU A 404 14.93 9.04 -2.04
CA LEU A 404 16.20 8.40 -2.46
C LEU A 404 17.10 7.98 -1.28
N ARG A 405 16.79 8.39 -0.05
CA ARG A 405 17.51 8.02 1.18
C ARG A 405 16.69 7.08 2.08
N GLY A 406 15.56 6.56 1.60
CA GLY A 406 14.64 5.70 2.36
C GLY A 406 13.95 6.42 3.52
N ARG A 407 13.53 7.67 3.30
CA ARG A 407 12.92 8.54 4.32
C ARG A 407 11.50 8.98 3.98
N GLU A 408 10.83 8.23 3.11
CA GLU A 408 9.44 8.47 2.75
C GLU A 408 8.52 8.36 3.97
N MET A 409 7.51 9.24 4.04
CA MET A 409 6.58 9.26 5.17
C MET A 409 5.25 8.63 4.76
N HIS A 410 5.24 7.31 4.67
CA HIS A 410 4.02 6.52 4.41
C HIS A 410 3.74 5.56 5.57
N TRP A 411 2.59 5.72 6.25
CA TRP A 411 2.18 4.83 7.35
C TRP A 411 1.60 3.49 6.88
N MET A 412 1.11 3.49 5.65
CA MET A 412 0.68 2.32 4.90
C MET A 412 1.48 2.29 3.60
N ARG A 413 2.04 1.13 3.28
CA ARG A 413 2.72 0.91 2.00
C ARG A 413 2.07 -0.28 1.31
N ILE A 414 2.12 -0.29 -0.02
CA ILE A 414 1.73 -1.44 -0.83
C ILE A 414 3.03 -2.08 -1.33
N ASP A 415 3.37 -3.25 -0.80
CA ASP A 415 4.49 -4.05 -1.28
C ASP A 415 4.04 -4.83 -2.53
N ARG A 416 4.92 -4.91 -3.54
CA ARG A 416 4.70 -5.61 -4.82
C ARG A 416 5.73 -6.70 -4.98
N TYR A 417 5.28 -7.94 -5.03
CA TYR A 417 6.15 -9.10 -5.23
C TYR A 417 5.89 -9.77 -6.57
N PHE A 418 6.96 -10.12 -7.26
CA PHE A 418 6.94 -11.00 -8.42
C PHE A 418 7.30 -12.42 -8.00
N ALA A 419 6.57 -13.37 -8.55
CA ALA A 419 6.93 -14.78 -8.52
C ALA A 419 7.09 -15.29 -9.95
N SER A 420 8.08 -16.15 -10.18
CA SER A 420 8.45 -16.66 -11.49
C SER A 420 8.64 -18.19 -11.49
N ASN A 421 8.66 -18.79 -12.68
CA ASN A 421 8.86 -20.23 -12.85
C ASN A 421 10.28 -20.56 -13.35
N ASP A 422 11.21 -19.61 -13.29
CA ASP A 422 12.59 -19.81 -13.76
C ASP A 422 13.34 -20.62 -12.72
N TYR A 423 13.55 -21.91 -13.01
CA TYR A 423 14.32 -22.84 -12.18
C TYR A 423 15.64 -23.19 -12.87
N ARG A 424 16.71 -23.34 -12.08
CA ARG A 424 17.99 -23.93 -12.48
C ARG A 424 17.80 -25.43 -12.75
N GLU A 425 18.80 -26.05 -13.40
CA GLU A 425 18.84 -27.50 -13.65
C GLU A 425 18.71 -28.35 -12.36
N ASP A 426 18.99 -27.80 -11.18
CA ASP A 426 18.83 -28.46 -9.88
C ASP A 426 17.45 -28.23 -9.23
N ASN A 427 16.43 -27.80 -10.00
CA ASN A 427 15.07 -27.47 -9.53
C ASN A 427 15.01 -26.40 -8.44
N LYS A 428 16.06 -25.59 -8.28
CA LYS A 428 16.05 -24.41 -7.41
C LYS A 428 15.74 -23.15 -8.23
N PRO A 429 15.06 -22.13 -7.66
CA PRO A 429 14.80 -20.90 -8.39
C PRO A 429 16.10 -20.33 -8.98
N ASP A 430 16.11 -20.00 -10.27
CA ASP A 430 17.22 -19.34 -10.94
C ASP A 430 17.24 -17.88 -10.58
N LYS A 431 17.90 -17.62 -9.47
CA LYS A 431 18.08 -16.28 -8.92
C LYS A 431 18.98 -15.37 -9.78
N THR A 432 19.49 -15.85 -10.91
CA THR A 432 20.32 -15.06 -11.83
C THR A 432 19.57 -14.55 -13.04
N LYS A 433 18.34 -15.02 -13.27
CA LYS A 433 17.46 -14.59 -14.37
C LYS A 433 16.20 -13.94 -13.83
N VAL A 434 15.73 -12.92 -14.53
CA VAL A 434 14.41 -12.34 -14.28
C VAL A 434 13.51 -12.80 -15.41
N SER A 435 12.52 -13.61 -15.06
CA SER A 435 11.52 -14.08 -16.02
C SER A 435 10.71 -12.90 -16.54
N ASP A 436 10.41 -12.89 -17.83
CA ASP A 436 9.46 -11.94 -18.40
C ASP A 436 8.01 -12.30 -18.01
N ASP A 437 7.72 -13.59 -17.79
CA ASP A 437 6.40 -14.06 -17.35
C ASP A 437 6.35 -14.22 -15.82
N VAL A 438 5.77 -13.23 -15.15
CA VAL A 438 5.71 -13.16 -13.69
C VAL A 438 4.29 -13.06 -13.17
N GLN A 439 4.04 -13.71 -12.04
CA GLN A 439 2.84 -13.50 -11.25
C GLN A 439 3.06 -12.36 -10.26
N VAL A 440 2.19 -11.35 -10.32
CA VAL A 440 2.26 -10.18 -9.42
C VAL A 440 1.37 -10.38 -8.20
N ASN A 441 1.90 -10.02 -7.03
CA ASN A 441 1.19 -9.99 -5.77
C ASN A 441 1.33 -8.63 -5.08
N PHE A 442 0.24 -8.15 -4.49
CA PHE A 442 0.19 -6.91 -3.74
C PHE A 442 -0.12 -7.19 -2.28
N GLN A 443 0.61 -6.53 -1.38
CA GLN A 443 0.38 -6.61 0.04
C GLN A 443 0.35 -5.21 0.65
N GLY A 444 -0.82 -4.83 1.19
CA GLY A 444 -0.92 -3.64 2.03
C GLY A 444 -0.33 -3.89 3.41
N VAL A 445 0.78 -3.23 3.73
CA VAL A 445 1.44 -3.33 5.03
C VAL A 445 1.32 -2.00 5.77
N SER A 446 0.76 -2.05 6.97
CA SER A 446 0.73 -0.93 7.92
C SER A 446 1.13 -1.42 9.32
N CYS A 447 1.02 -0.58 10.34
CA CYS A 447 1.18 -1.06 11.72
C CYS A 447 0.11 -2.10 12.06
N MET A 448 0.54 -3.30 12.41
CA MET A 448 -0.35 -4.41 12.73
C MET A 448 -1.01 -4.32 14.12
N GLN A 449 -0.68 -3.28 14.92
CA GLN A 449 -1.05 -3.16 16.33
C GLN A 449 -0.83 -4.47 17.10
N CYS A 450 0.43 -4.95 17.11
CA CYS A 450 0.85 -6.18 17.75
C CYS A 450 0.58 -6.16 19.26
N GLU A 451 -0.13 -7.15 19.83
CA GLU A 451 -0.36 -7.20 21.28
C GLU A 451 0.95 -7.39 22.06
N LYS A 452 1.82 -8.28 21.58
CA LYS A 452 3.19 -8.44 22.08
C LYS A 452 4.12 -7.56 21.25
N ALA A 453 3.97 -6.24 21.38
CA ALA A 453 4.70 -5.27 20.55
C ALA A 453 6.20 -5.17 20.93
N PRO A 454 7.14 -5.63 20.09
CA PRO A 454 8.57 -5.47 20.36
C PRO A 454 9.04 -4.01 20.25
N CYS A 455 8.23 -3.14 19.64
CA CYS A 455 8.52 -1.72 19.51
C CYS A 455 8.21 -0.92 20.78
N GLU A 456 7.43 -1.46 21.71
CA GLU A 456 7.10 -0.79 22.99
C GLU A 456 8.17 -0.98 24.04
N SER A 457 8.60 -2.22 24.27
CA SER A 457 9.59 -2.58 25.29
C SER A 457 10.94 -1.89 25.12
N VAL A 458 11.26 -1.40 23.92
CA VAL A 458 12.50 -0.68 23.63
C VAL A 458 12.38 0.85 23.65
N CYS A 459 11.21 1.39 23.98
CA CYS A 459 11.06 2.84 24.09
C CYS A 459 11.51 3.32 25.48
N PRO A 460 12.65 4.01 25.61
CA PRO A 460 13.18 4.37 26.94
C PRO A 460 12.33 5.42 27.68
N VAL A 461 11.44 6.11 26.97
CA VAL A 461 10.61 7.21 27.51
C VAL A 461 9.12 6.87 27.53
N ASN A 462 8.77 5.62 27.21
CA ASN A 462 7.40 5.14 27.17
C ASN A 462 6.48 5.97 26.24
N ALA A 463 6.99 6.38 25.07
CA ALA A 463 6.22 7.13 24.06
C ALA A 463 5.27 6.24 23.25
N THR A 464 5.37 4.92 23.39
CA THR A 464 4.50 3.96 22.73
C THR A 464 4.05 2.92 23.74
N VAL A 465 2.73 2.77 23.88
CA VAL A 465 2.07 1.93 24.88
C VAL A 465 0.79 1.36 24.32
N HIS A 466 0.36 0.20 24.80
CA HIS A 466 -0.98 -0.30 24.52
C HIS A 466 -2.04 0.47 25.30
N ASP A 467 -3.19 0.67 24.67
CA ASP A 467 -4.43 0.96 25.39
C ASP A 467 -5.17 -0.33 25.80
N ASP A 468 -6.28 -0.17 26.51
CA ASP A 468 -7.15 -1.26 26.94
C ASP A 468 -7.95 -1.91 25.80
N GLN A 469 -8.00 -1.27 24.62
CA GLN A 469 -8.73 -1.71 23.43
C GLN A 469 -7.87 -2.49 22.43
N GLY A 470 -6.58 -2.67 22.75
CA GLY A 470 -5.61 -3.39 21.92
C GLY A 470 -4.96 -2.53 20.83
N LEU A 471 -5.11 -1.20 20.88
CA LEU A 471 -4.36 -0.29 20.02
C LEU A 471 -2.98 -0.07 20.61
N ASN A 472 -1.95 -0.20 19.78
CA ASN A 472 -0.65 0.35 20.11
C ASN A 472 -0.76 1.89 19.94
N THR A 473 -0.68 2.66 21.00
CA THR A 473 -0.79 4.13 20.94
C THR A 473 0.59 4.75 20.83
N MET A 474 0.72 5.82 20.04
CA MET A 474 1.97 6.56 19.86
C MET A 474 1.77 8.00 20.34
N ALA A 475 2.34 8.33 21.49
CA ALA A 475 2.36 9.68 22.02
C ALA A 475 3.49 10.48 21.35
N TYR A 476 3.14 11.24 20.30
CA TYR A 476 4.09 11.99 19.48
C TYR A 476 4.94 12.98 20.29
N ASN A 477 4.32 13.65 21.28
CA ASN A 477 4.96 14.64 22.15
C ASN A 477 5.97 14.03 23.16
N ARG A 478 5.88 12.72 23.44
CA ARG A 478 6.79 12.03 24.37
C ARG A 478 8.01 11.45 23.66
N CYS A 479 7.97 11.32 22.34
CA CYS A 479 9.04 10.72 21.55
C CYS A 479 10.30 11.61 21.55
N ILE A 480 11.43 11.07 22.00
CA ILE A 480 12.74 11.74 21.97
C ILE A 480 13.60 11.35 20.76
N GLY A 481 13.07 10.57 19.82
CA GLY A 481 13.72 10.29 18.55
C GLY A 481 14.89 9.29 18.56
N THR A 482 14.96 8.36 19.52
CA THR A 482 16.00 7.32 19.55
C THR A 482 15.94 6.35 18.35
N ARG A 483 14.78 6.22 17.71
CA ARG A 483 14.49 5.35 16.56
C ARG A 483 14.58 3.83 16.82
N TYR A 484 14.87 3.39 18.04
CA TYR A 484 14.99 1.96 18.34
C TYR A 484 13.67 1.19 18.08
N CYS A 485 12.52 1.81 18.31
CA CYS A 485 11.22 1.23 17.99
C CYS A 485 11.03 0.89 16.49
N ALA A 486 11.73 1.58 15.57
CA ALA A 486 11.74 1.17 14.15
C ALA A 486 12.56 -0.10 13.93
N ASN A 487 13.74 -0.20 14.57
CA ASN A 487 14.62 -1.35 14.39
C ASN A 487 13.96 -2.65 14.88
N ASN A 488 13.31 -2.59 16.05
CA ASN A 488 12.62 -3.76 16.64
C ASN A 488 11.30 -4.10 15.97
N CYS A 489 10.68 -3.18 15.23
CA CYS A 489 9.48 -3.50 14.48
C CYS A 489 9.82 -4.45 13.32
N PRO A 490 9.32 -5.70 13.29
CA PRO A 490 9.69 -6.66 12.25
C PRO A 490 9.18 -6.22 10.87
N TYR A 491 8.06 -5.51 10.82
CA TYR A 491 7.46 -5.01 9.57
C TYR A 491 8.08 -3.70 9.07
N LYS A 492 8.94 -3.04 9.86
CA LYS A 492 9.53 -1.73 9.54
C LYS A 492 8.48 -0.71 9.08
N VAL A 493 7.40 -0.56 9.86
CA VAL A 493 6.23 0.33 9.57
C VAL A 493 6.17 1.57 10.46
N ARG A 494 7.21 1.80 11.27
CA ARG A 494 7.37 3.08 11.96
C ARG A 494 8.20 4.03 11.10
N ARG A 495 7.73 5.26 10.92
CA ARG A 495 8.36 6.28 10.07
C ARG A 495 8.88 7.43 10.91
N PHE A 496 10.05 7.95 10.58
CA PHE A 496 10.72 8.96 11.41
C PHE A 496 10.75 10.31 10.71
N ASN A 497 10.32 11.35 11.40
CA ASN A 497 10.50 12.72 10.93
C ASN A 497 11.96 13.14 11.05
N PHE A 498 12.75 12.92 10.01
CA PHE A 498 14.15 13.36 9.97
C PHE A 498 14.29 14.88 9.98
N LEU A 499 13.37 15.55 9.31
CA LEU A 499 13.34 17.00 9.12
C LEU A 499 11.97 17.53 9.54
N ASP A 500 11.85 18.85 9.57
CA ASP A 500 10.66 19.52 10.10
C ASP A 500 9.59 19.72 9.02
N TYR A 501 9.19 18.63 8.37
CA TYR A 501 8.40 18.65 7.13
C TYR A 501 7.07 19.42 7.25
N ASN A 502 6.45 19.45 8.44
CA ASN A 502 5.18 20.14 8.67
C ASN A 502 5.31 21.61 9.12
N LYS A 503 6.52 22.14 9.35
CA LYS A 503 6.71 23.55 9.76
C LYS A 503 7.45 24.41 8.73
N ARG A 504 7.96 23.80 7.67
CA ARG A 504 8.72 24.49 6.62
C ARG A 504 7.85 24.75 5.40
N GLN A 505 8.21 25.79 4.66
CA GLN A 505 7.68 26.05 3.34
C GLN A 505 8.13 24.95 2.37
N THR A 506 7.33 24.68 1.34
CA THR A 506 7.52 23.55 0.42
C THR A 506 8.87 23.60 -0.31
N ASP A 507 9.38 24.80 -0.60
CA ASP A 507 10.69 25.08 -1.19
C ASP A 507 11.85 24.97 -0.21
N HIS A 508 11.60 25.11 1.10
CA HIS A 508 12.62 25.08 2.15
C HIS A 508 12.48 23.87 3.09
N LEU A 509 11.81 22.79 2.66
CA LEU A 509 11.54 21.57 3.44
C LEU A 509 12.81 20.99 4.10
N TYR A 510 13.97 21.11 3.45
CA TYR A 510 15.20 20.45 3.88
C TYR A 510 16.21 21.31 4.62
N GLU A 511 15.96 22.61 4.72
CA GLU A 511 16.81 23.52 5.49
C GLU A 511 16.68 23.28 7.00
N GLY A 512 15.70 22.45 7.40
CA GLY A 512 15.49 22.08 8.78
C GLY A 512 15.31 23.34 9.65
N PRO A 513 15.94 23.43 10.83
CA PRO A 513 15.83 24.60 11.71
C PRO A 513 16.30 25.91 11.09
N LEU A 514 17.18 25.85 10.07
CA LEU A 514 17.81 27.01 9.47
C LEU A 514 16.92 27.70 8.44
N GLY A 515 15.92 26.99 7.90
CA GLY A 515 15.00 27.57 6.93
C GLY A 515 13.91 28.43 7.56
N PRO A 516 13.19 29.23 6.77
CA PRO A 516 12.07 30.01 7.28
C PRO A 516 11.02 29.10 7.92
N ALA A 517 10.62 29.44 9.14
CA ALA A 517 9.53 28.78 9.83
C ALA A 517 8.20 29.39 9.36
N GLY A 518 7.21 28.54 9.09
CA GLY A 518 5.89 28.96 8.66
C GLY A 518 5.41 28.12 7.49
N VAL A 519 4.20 27.59 7.61
CA VAL A 519 3.49 26.94 6.51
C VAL A 519 2.52 27.95 5.93
N ASN A 520 2.43 28.04 4.60
CA ASN A 520 1.40 28.84 3.94
C ASN A 520 0.02 28.50 4.51
N GLU A 521 -0.80 29.51 4.83
CA GLU A 521 -2.15 29.37 5.39
C GLU A 521 -3.00 28.35 4.60
N LEU A 522 -2.90 28.37 3.27
CA LEU A 522 -3.61 27.42 2.40
C LEU A 522 -3.28 25.95 2.71
N HIS A 523 -2.01 25.64 2.99
CA HIS A 523 -1.60 24.29 3.34
C HIS A 523 -2.00 23.92 4.78
N GLN A 524 -2.21 24.91 5.66
CA GLN A 524 -2.72 24.65 7.01
C GLN A 524 -4.20 24.25 6.97
N MET A 525 -5.00 24.86 6.08
CA MET A 525 -6.42 24.52 5.89
C MET A 525 -6.64 23.08 5.41
N GLN A 526 -5.64 22.46 4.78
CA GLN A 526 -5.68 21.06 4.35
C GLN A 526 -5.55 20.05 5.50
N LYS A 527 -5.05 20.49 6.67
CA LYS A 527 -4.73 19.59 7.78
C LYS A 527 -6.00 19.23 8.56
N ASN A 528 -6.11 17.95 8.90
CA ASN A 528 -7.13 17.45 9.81
C ASN A 528 -6.91 18.06 11.21
N PRO A 529 -7.89 18.80 11.77
CA PRO A 529 -7.74 19.43 13.08
C PRO A 529 -7.64 18.43 14.23
N ASP A 530 -8.14 17.20 14.05
CA ASP A 530 -8.21 16.18 15.11
C ASP A 530 -6.94 15.33 15.20
N VAL A 531 -5.95 15.57 14.33
CA VAL A 531 -4.69 14.83 14.30
C VAL A 531 -3.51 15.76 14.53
N THR A 532 -2.68 15.43 15.52
CA THR A 532 -1.47 16.19 15.86
C THR A 532 -0.58 16.38 14.62
N LEU A 533 -0.09 17.61 14.40
CA LEU A 533 1.00 17.88 13.47
C LEU A 533 2.34 17.53 14.12
N ARG A 534 3.08 16.61 13.51
CA ARG A 534 4.35 16.13 14.10
C ARG A 534 5.50 17.04 13.71
N MET A 535 6.38 17.27 14.67
CA MET A 535 7.64 17.97 14.51
C MET A 535 8.77 17.01 14.10
N ARG A 536 9.92 17.57 13.73
CA ARG A 536 11.17 16.80 13.57
C ARG A 536 11.49 15.94 14.81
N GLY A 537 12.18 14.83 14.61
CA GLY A 537 12.68 13.99 15.70
C GLY A 537 11.64 13.04 16.30
N VAL A 538 10.43 12.95 15.71
CA VAL A 538 9.33 12.14 16.24
C VAL A 538 9.04 10.96 15.32
N MET A 539 8.81 9.79 15.94
CA MET A 539 8.34 8.58 15.25
C MET A 539 6.84 8.61 15.03
N GLU A 540 6.42 8.08 13.89
CA GLU A 540 5.04 7.93 13.49
C GLU A 540 4.74 6.50 13.07
N LYS A 541 3.45 6.15 13.04
CA LYS A 541 2.95 4.87 12.56
C LYS A 541 1.45 4.97 12.30
N CYS A 542 0.90 4.00 11.57
CA CYS A 542 -0.54 3.77 11.52
C CYS A 542 -1.11 3.59 12.94
N THR A 543 -2.17 4.33 13.27
CA THR A 543 -2.85 4.32 14.57
C THR A 543 -4.27 3.73 14.48
N TYR A 544 -4.59 3.03 13.38
CA TYR A 544 -5.97 2.65 13.04
C TYR A 544 -6.94 3.84 13.01
N CYS A 545 -6.45 5.02 12.61
CA CYS A 545 -7.22 6.26 12.58
C CYS A 545 -7.91 6.54 13.93
N VAL A 546 -7.12 6.53 15.02
CA VAL A 546 -7.61 6.70 16.39
C VAL A 546 -8.54 7.90 16.57
N GLN A 547 -8.32 8.99 15.83
CA GLN A 547 -9.21 10.15 15.80
C GLN A 547 -10.65 9.78 15.43
N ARG A 548 -10.85 8.92 14.42
CA ARG A 548 -12.18 8.44 14.00
C ARG A 548 -12.79 7.50 15.02
N ILE A 549 -11.97 6.67 15.67
CA ILE A 549 -12.40 5.79 16.75
C ILE A 549 -12.93 6.63 17.92
N GLN A 550 -12.15 7.62 18.37
CA GLN A 550 -12.55 8.45 19.50
C GLN A 550 -13.75 9.34 19.16
N GLU A 551 -13.79 9.95 17.98
CA GLU A 551 -14.92 10.74 17.51
C GLU A 551 -16.22 9.93 17.52
N ALA A 552 -16.22 8.73 16.94
CA ALA A 552 -17.40 7.87 16.91
C ALA A 552 -17.85 7.45 18.32
N LYS A 553 -16.90 7.11 19.21
CA LYS A 553 -17.20 6.77 20.60
C LYS A 553 -17.79 7.95 21.37
N ILE A 554 -17.23 9.15 21.20
CA ILE A 554 -17.72 10.38 21.84
C ILE A 554 -19.13 10.69 21.33
N ASN A 555 -19.35 10.64 20.02
CA ASN A 555 -20.66 10.88 19.40
C ASN A 555 -21.72 9.86 19.85
N HIS A 556 -21.35 8.59 19.94
CA HIS A 556 -22.24 7.54 20.43
C HIS A 556 -22.63 7.77 21.90
N LYS A 557 -21.65 8.02 22.78
CA LYS A 557 -21.91 8.33 24.19
C LYS A 557 -22.76 9.59 24.37
N SER A 558 -22.54 10.61 23.55
CA SER A 558 -23.30 11.86 23.57
C SER A 558 -24.76 11.67 23.19
N LYS A 559 -25.05 10.77 22.23
CA LYS A 559 -26.42 10.42 21.82
C LYS A 559 -27.16 9.55 22.84
N ASN A 560 -26.43 8.79 23.65
CA ASN A 560 -26.98 7.82 24.62
C ASN A 560 -26.60 8.17 26.08
N PRO A 561 -26.87 9.40 26.58
CA PRO A 561 -26.42 9.82 27.90
C PRO A 561 -27.09 8.99 29.00
N GLY A 562 -26.31 8.50 29.97
CA GLY A 562 -26.83 7.77 31.15
C GLY A 562 -27.34 6.35 30.87
N SER A 563 -27.34 5.89 29.62
CA SER A 563 -27.80 4.54 29.24
C SER A 563 -26.83 3.42 29.64
N GLY A 564 -25.55 3.75 29.84
CA GLY A 564 -24.46 2.77 29.97
C GLY A 564 -24.04 2.14 28.63
N ASP A 565 -24.71 2.47 27.52
CA ASP A 565 -24.35 1.99 26.18
C ASP A 565 -23.12 2.75 25.66
N VAL A 566 -22.00 2.05 25.61
CA VAL A 566 -20.69 2.56 25.19
C VAL A 566 -20.17 1.84 23.94
N LEU A 567 -20.91 0.86 23.43
CA LEU A 567 -20.49 0.00 22.33
C LEU A 567 -20.88 0.64 21.00
N VAL A 568 -19.88 1.01 20.21
CA VAL A 568 -20.13 1.57 18.89
C VAL A 568 -20.51 0.44 17.94
N PRO A 569 -21.66 0.53 17.23
CA PRO A 569 -22.09 -0.49 16.27
C PRO A 569 -21.11 -0.66 15.11
N ASP A 570 -21.00 -1.89 14.58
CA ASP A 570 -20.17 -2.19 13.42
C ASP A 570 -20.53 -1.31 12.21
N GLY A 571 -19.52 -1.01 11.38
CA GLY A 571 -19.67 -0.13 10.22
C GLY A 571 -19.77 1.37 10.52
N THR A 572 -19.99 1.77 11.78
CA THR A 572 -19.98 3.19 12.19
C THR A 572 -18.57 3.79 12.06
N ILE A 573 -17.55 3.04 12.48
CA ILE A 573 -16.15 3.46 12.38
C ILE A 573 -15.56 2.89 11.10
N LYS A 574 -15.24 3.76 10.15
CA LYS A 574 -14.47 3.40 8.95
C LYS A 574 -13.14 4.13 8.94
N THR A 575 -12.05 3.36 8.97
CA THR A 575 -10.71 3.92 8.81
C THR A 575 -10.54 4.53 7.42
N ALA A 576 -9.63 5.50 7.26
CA ALA A 576 -9.43 6.17 5.97
C ALA A 576 -9.01 5.19 4.86
N CYS A 577 -8.17 4.19 5.18
CA CYS A 577 -7.75 3.18 4.22
C CYS A 577 -8.87 2.21 3.83
N GLN A 578 -9.79 1.87 4.74
CA GLN A 578 -10.98 1.08 4.45
C GLN A 578 -11.96 1.87 3.57
N MET A 579 -12.28 3.11 3.94
CA MET A 579 -13.30 3.93 3.26
C MET A 579 -12.97 4.22 1.79
N VAL A 580 -11.68 4.34 1.44
CA VAL A 580 -11.25 4.65 0.08
C VAL A 580 -11.00 3.41 -0.78
N CYS A 581 -10.99 2.20 -0.19
CA CYS A 581 -10.64 1.00 -0.91
C CYS A 581 -11.76 0.66 -1.91
N PRO A 582 -11.53 0.71 -3.23
CA PRO A 582 -12.60 0.52 -4.21
C PRO A 582 -13.11 -0.93 -4.29
N THR A 583 -12.36 -1.86 -3.71
CA THR A 583 -12.66 -3.30 -3.73
C THR A 583 -12.98 -3.85 -2.35
N ASP A 584 -13.18 -2.98 -1.36
CA ASP A 584 -13.46 -3.34 0.04
C ASP A 584 -12.47 -4.39 0.61
N ALA A 585 -11.21 -4.33 0.17
CA ALA A 585 -10.18 -5.29 0.58
C ALA A 585 -9.77 -5.13 2.05
N ILE A 586 -10.01 -3.98 2.68
CA ILE A 586 -9.61 -3.70 4.06
C ILE A 586 -10.88 -3.60 4.91
N THR A 587 -10.98 -4.44 5.93
CA THR A 587 -12.09 -4.41 6.89
C THR A 587 -11.55 -4.15 8.28
N PHE A 588 -12.10 -3.15 8.95
CA PHE A 588 -11.76 -2.77 10.31
C PHE A 588 -13.02 -2.75 11.17
N GLY A 589 -12.90 -3.19 12.43
CA GLY A 589 -14.01 -3.23 13.37
C GLY A 589 -13.63 -3.85 14.71
N ASP A 590 -14.64 -4.15 15.51
CA ASP A 590 -14.50 -4.82 16.79
C ASP A 590 -14.38 -6.34 16.61
N ILE A 591 -13.25 -6.91 17.04
CA ILE A 591 -12.98 -8.35 16.92
C ILE A 591 -13.64 -9.19 18.02
N THR A 592 -14.27 -8.56 19.01
CA THR A 592 -15.02 -9.28 20.05
C THR A 592 -16.49 -9.48 19.70
N ASP A 593 -17.02 -8.66 18.80
CA ASP A 593 -18.36 -8.83 18.22
C ASP A 593 -18.34 -9.89 17.12
N GLU A 594 -19.03 -11.01 17.35
CA GLU A 594 -19.08 -12.14 16.41
C GLU A 594 -19.87 -11.82 15.13
N ASN A 595 -20.71 -10.78 15.18
CA ASN A 595 -21.49 -10.34 14.03
C ASN A 595 -20.73 -9.35 13.14
N SER A 596 -19.60 -8.82 13.60
CA SER A 596 -18.82 -7.84 12.85
C SER A 596 -18.19 -8.44 11.60
N GLU A 597 -18.06 -7.64 10.54
CA GLU A 597 -17.45 -8.10 9.30
C GLU A 597 -15.98 -8.51 9.50
N VAL A 598 -15.25 -7.80 10.38
CA VAL A 598 -13.85 -8.15 10.68
C VAL A 598 -13.74 -9.49 11.40
N TYR A 599 -14.69 -9.85 12.27
CA TYR A 599 -14.70 -11.14 12.94
C TYR A 599 -14.93 -12.27 11.94
N LYS A 600 -15.91 -12.13 11.05
CA LYS A 600 -16.20 -13.10 9.98
C LYS A 600 -14.98 -13.32 9.08
N MET A 601 -14.31 -12.25 8.65
CA MET A 601 -13.08 -12.36 7.87
C MET A 601 -11.97 -13.06 8.66
N LYS A 602 -11.78 -12.73 9.94
CA LYS A 602 -10.76 -13.37 10.77
C LYS A 602 -11.03 -14.85 11.05
N ASN A 603 -12.29 -15.27 10.98
CA ASN A 603 -12.71 -16.66 11.17
C ASN A 603 -12.67 -17.48 9.86
N SER A 604 -12.37 -16.86 8.71
CA SER A 604 -12.13 -17.59 7.47
C SER A 604 -10.90 -18.51 7.59
N ASP A 605 -11.02 -19.70 7.00
CA ASP A 605 -9.93 -20.65 6.71
C ASP A 605 -8.75 -20.04 5.93
N ARG A 606 -8.99 -18.96 5.19
CA ARG A 606 -7.97 -18.18 4.47
C ARG A 606 -7.18 -17.23 5.37
N ASN A 607 -7.61 -17.01 6.61
CA ASN A 607 -7.01 -15.99 7.47
C ASN A 607 -5.68 -16.44 8.10
N TYR A 608 -4.70 -15.54 8.12
CA TYR A 608 -3.42 -15.77 8.78
C TYR A 608 -2.73 -14.49 9.25
N ALA A 609 -1.78 -14.66 10.17
CA ALA A 609 -0.90 -13.61 10.65
C ALA A 609 0.46 -13.68 9.93
N VAL A 610 0.89 -12.57 9.35
CA VAL A 610 2.22 -12.47 8.73
C VAL A 610 3.28 -12.42 9.83
N LEU A 611 4.31 -13.27 9.72
CA LEU A 611 5.34 -13.49 10.75
C LEU A 611 4.77 -14.00 12.09
N GLY A 612 3.74 -14.87 12.03
CA GLY A 612 3.10 -15.44 13.22
C GLY A 612 4.06 -16.20 14.14
N TYR A 613 5.12 -16.79 13.59
CA TYR A 613 6.16 -17.51 14.34
C TYR A 613 6.92 -16.64 15.37
N LEU A 614 6.87 -15.29 15.27
CA LEU A 614 7.49 -14.39 16.25
C LEU A 614 6.66 -14.20 17.53
N ASP A 615 5.45 -14.77 17.60
CA ASP A 615 4.47 -14.57 18.69
C ASP A 615 4.23 -13.09 19.05
N ILE A 616 4.24 -12.22 18.04
CA ILE A 616 3.95 -10.79 18.21
C ILE A 616 2.45 -10.48 18.22
N ARG A 617 1.60 -11.47 17.94
CA ARG A 617 0.13 -11.41 17.99
C ARG A 617 -0.46 -10.15 17.30
N PRO A 618 -0.34 -10.06 15.97
CA PRO A 618 -0.80 -8.90 15.22
C PRO A 618 -2.34 -8.82 15.18
N ARG A 619 -2.90 -7.62 15.40
CA ARG A 619 -4.33 -7.34 15.23
C ARG A 619 -4.74 -7.16 13.78
N THR A 620 -3.81 -6.78 12.90
CA THR A 620 -4.00 -6.91 11.44
C THR A 620 -3.68 -8.33 11.00
N THR A 621 -4.63 -8.99 10.36
CA THR A 621 -4.42 -10.30 9.71
C THR A 621 -4.79 -10.21 8.23
N TYR A 622 -4.49 -11.26 7.48
CA TYR A 622 -4.60 -11.27 6.03
C TYR A 622 -5.34 -12.51 5.54
N LEU A 623 -6.12 -12.38 4.47
CA LEU A 623 -6.68 -13.53 3.76
C LEU A 623 -5.74 -13.93 2.61
N SER A 624 -5.43 -15.23 2.53
CA SER A 624 -4.61 -15.82 1.48
C SER A 624 -5.20 -15.62 0.09
N LYS A 625 -4.37 -15.57 -0.94
CA LYS A 625 -4.79 -15.33 -2.32
C LYS A 625 -5.13 -16.65 -3.03
N ILE A 626 -6.26 -16.69 -3.72
CA ILE A 626 -6.72 -17.79 -4.53
C ILE A 626 -6.71 -17.34 -5.98
N ARG A 627 -5.94 -18.05 -6.81
CA ARG A 627 -5.92 -17.82 -8.26
C ARG A 627 -6.81 -18.84 -8.95
N ASN A 628 -7.57 -18.41 -9.95
CA ASN A 628 -8.46 -19.30 -10.70
C ASN A 628 -7.95 -19.48 -12.14
N PRO A 629 -6.85 -20.25 -12.37
CA PRO A 629 -6.35 -20.49 -13.71
C PRO A 629 -7.37 -21.30 -14.53
N ASN A 630 -7.52 -20.97 -15.81
CA ASN A 630 -8.39 -21.73 -16.71
C ASN A 630 -7.64 -22.96 -17.23
N PRO A 631 -8.09 -24.20 -16.95
CA PRO A 631 -7.40 -25.42 -17.37
C PRO A 631 -7.32 -25.61 -18.89
N LEU A 632 -8.12 -24.86 -19.67
CA LEU A 632 -8.09 -24.90 -21.14
C LEU A 632 -6.98 -24.03 -21.75
N MET A 633 -6.34 -23.17 -20.96
CA MET A 633 -5.28 -22.29 -21.45
C MET A 633 -3.95 -23.06 -21.55
N PRO A 634 -3.14 -22.86 -22.61
CA PRO A 634 -1.86 -23.55 -22.78
C PRO A 634 -0.85 -23.32 -21.64
N ASP A 635 -0.96 -22.18 -20.97
CA ASP A 635 -0.16 -21.72 -19.83
C ASP A 635 -0.86 -21.95 -18.48
N ALA A 636 -1.90 -22.79 -18.44
CA ALA A 636 -2.55 -23.19 -17.20
C ALA A 636 -1.53 -23.82 -16.24
N TYR A 637 -1.64 -23.46 -14.96
CA TYR A 637 -0.78 -23.95 -13.90
C TYR A 637 -1.62 -24.52 -12.76
N ASP A 638 -1.21 -25.68 -12.22
CA ASP A 638 -1.91 -26.30 -11.10
C ASP A 638 -1.66 -25.56 -9.78
N LYS A 639 -0.43 -25.02 -9.63
CA LYS A 639 0.03 -24.27 -8.45
C LYS A 639 0.54 -22.88 -8.83
N PRO A 640 0.14 -21.82 -8.10
CA PRO A 640 0.70 -20.48 -8.28
C PRO A 640 2.22 -20.45 -8.17
N LEU A 641 2.88 -19.51 -8.85
CA LEU A 641 4.35 -19.44 -8.88
C LEU A 641 4.92 -19.14 -7.48
N GLY A 642 4.28 -18.26 -6.70
CA GLY A 642 4.72 -18.00 -5.32
C GLY A 642 4.62 -19.24 -4.42
N ARG A 643 3.66 -20.13 -4.71
CA ARG A 643 3.53 -21.43 -4.04
C ARG A 643 4.66 -22.38 -4.42
N LYS A 644 5.00 -22.46 -5.71
CA LYS A 644 6.13 -23.27 -6.18
C LYS A 644 7.48 -22.76 -5.66
N GLU A 645 7.69 -21.45 -5.58
CA GLU A 645 8.90 -20.86 -4.98
C GLU A 645 9.03 -21.23 -3.49
N TYR A 646 7.92 -21.22 -2.75
CA TYR A 646 7.89 -21.66 -1.36
C TYR A 646 8.26 -23.13 -1.22
N GLU A 647 7.65 -24.00 -2.02
CA GLU A 647 7.95 -25.44 -2.02
C GLU A 647 9.38 -25.73 -2.45
N ALA A 648 9.96 -24.98 -3.40
CA ALA A 648 11.36 -25.19 -3.77
C ALA A 648 12.35 -24.79 -2.67
N ARG A 649 11.96 -23.87 -1.77
CA ARG A 649 12.80 -23.42 -0.65
C ARG A 649 12.63 -24.29 0.61
N TYR A 650 11.41 -24.72 0.88
CA TYR A 650 11.02 -25.38 2.15
C TYR A 650 10.45 -26.79 1.96
N GLY A 651 10.21 -27.21 0.73
CA GLY A 651 9.79 -28.58 0.41
C GLY A 651 10.92 -29.55 0.75
N HIS A 652 10.55 -30.61 1.47
CA HIS A 652 11.40 -31.74 1.77
C HIS A 652 11.36 -32.76 0.63
#